data_AF-A0A1W1I705-F1
#
_entry.id   AF-A0A1W1I705-F1
#
_cell.length_a   1.000
_cell.length_b   1.000
_cell.length_c   1.000
_cell.angle_alpha   90.00
_cell.angle_beta   90.00
_cell.angle_gamma   90.00
#
_symmetry.space_group_name_H-M   'P 1'
#
loop_
_entity.id
_entity.type
_entity.pdbx_description
1 polymer ?
#
loop_
_entity_poly.entity_id
_entity_poly.type
_entity_poly.pdbx_seq_one_letter_code
_entity_poly.pdbx_strand_id
1 'polypeptide(L)'
;MTATRRIGSLILTVSLLAFLTAGSALVSRASPERPAEKKTAPAANDQPKPLEEAQVDATAPPATDQPKAPKDPPATSEDLIAAALEAGTISYEGSLRERAFALYHDPRLDARFRSPVIDWEAGRALFAEIEEKAATLSKELLADLAPIRARPSNEISVFNRRRTDKKSSQAPHGESLLRRVANRSQAQARCITVTKMDPNWKTHVVPGTNIRLWIREGTEAELKNVFAPMVSKVWRAFPDYFTYPLPDNGNLCDESNPDSAVDMYLVIGSTVDPRDVVCSLSSAPSGCTLTGLQGAGATRSTESTTPPKSSAYMLINIDTLDRTSVLDTIAHELAHAGQCAYDAHDENWLYESTATWVAYKVLKALGNTPQLEYRLLREFAFSSDKTPVFPNLHKNLTLTQNSYGGWLFFYSASVDLGDNIVKAVWQAAVGPPRGIEAVNAVIPLGEHFPRYAVRSWNQDLVPQPWPYKTNDKTFPPDLKPDPITPVNFLRATIQTLNKPVTPLAARYHRVTFANGIRKVTFENFFSSIPYAHVWAVKKIGNDWKEPEDWSKEEQKIFCRDMADENLTELIIVVSNTHQQFPLPPDPAPRIIGDSVGCDYIAGWAQATLRVKEGDNDVSYVSSRANLKFKPRASPLQDMQGNTQYDLMPTAVTWTASGHEGDCTIDGQISITIPSFENQPLDNLVLQPAFGYMNVVGLDGGDFHSIKVSATSRNAFFKKTCPGDPLIVTKYFSGVGWLLLVVSEKNIYQGPTVAFTGTKTVDVAASMGFMSMLPPGTVLPDVALQALQQQSASNRSEVYTWNWELRPLTVGTTSGP
;
A
#
# COMPACT_ATOMS: atom_id res chain seq x y z
N MET A 1 -61.96 -36.99 48.68
CA MET A 1 -62.36 -36.03 47.64
C MET A 1 -61.42 -36.22 46.46
N THR A 2 -61.97 -36.75 45.34
CA THR A 2 -61.56 -36.67 43.91
C THR A 2 -60.10 -36.40 43.54
N ALA A 3 -59.41 -37.08 42.61
CA ALA A 3 -59.57 -38.33 41.85
C ALA A 3 -58.26 -38.56 41.03
N THR A 4 -57.77 -39.81 41.02
CA THR A 4 -57.13 -40.61 39.93
C THR A 4 -56.86 -39.98 38.53
N ARG A 5 -55.89 -40.35 37.66
CA ARG A 5 -54.97 -41.51 37.49
C ARG A 5 -54.12 -41.31 36.19
N ARG A 6 -52.96 -41.98 36.14
CA ARG A 6 -52.31 -42.75 35.04
C ARG A 6 -51.70 -42.09 33.77
N ILE A 7 -50.36 -42.20 33.75
CA ILE A 7 -49.45 -42.81 32.75
C ILE A 7 -50.08 -43.51 31.52
N GLY A 8 -49.53 -43.20 30.34
CA GLY A 8 -49.58 -44.02 29.12
C GLY A 8 -48.69 -43.45 28.00
N SER A 9 -47.63 -44.20 27.63
CA SER A 9 -46.72 -44.00 26.50
C SER A 9 -47.40 -43.94 25.13
N LEU A 10 -46.77 -43.32 24.11
CA LEU A 10 -46.48 -43.96 22.80
C LEU A 10 -45.68 -43.07 21.82
N ILE A 11 -44.62 -43.68 21.28
CA ILE A 11 -44.05 -43.62 19.92
C ILE A 11 -43.17 -42.42 19.47
N LEU A 12 -41.87 -42.74 19.53
CA LEU A 12 -40.75 -42.30 18.71
C LEU A 12 -40.98 -42.66 17.23
N THR A 13 -40.72 -41.71 16.32
CA THR A 13 -40.21 -42.06 14.98
C THR A 13 -39.05 -41.12 14.64
N VAL A 14 -37.86 -41.68 14.74
CA VAL A 14 -36.57 -41.14 14.27
C VAL A 14 -36.40 -41.54 12.80
N SER A 15 -35.98 -40.63 11.94
CA SER A 15 -35.29 -40.95 10.68
C SER A 15 -34.41 -39.75 10.29
N LEU A 16 -33.18 -39.71 10.81
CA LEU A 16 -31.94 -40.21 10.19
C LEU A 16 -31.39 -39.26 9.11
N LEU A 17 -30.60 -38.29 9.57
CA LEU A 17 -29.58 -37.60 8.79
C LEU A 17 -28.41 -38.58 8.60
N ALA A 18 -28.02 -38.85 7.35
CA ALA A 18 -26.78 -39.56 7.05
C ALA A 18 -26.05 -38.82 5.93
N PHE A 19 -24.96 -38.16 6.31
CA PHE A 19 -23.87 -37.75 5.42
C PHE A 19 -23.14 -39.00 4.92
N LEU A 20 -22.92 -39.11 3.62
CA LEU A 20 -21.88 -39.96 3.06
C LEU A 20 -21.18 -39.25 1.89
N THR A 21 -19.92 -38.95 2.15
CA THR A 21 -18.86 -38.55 1.22
C THR A 21 -18.39 -39.73 0.37
N ALA A 22 -17.75 -39.38 -0.76
CA ALA A 22 -16.88 -40.18 -1.64
C ALA A 22 -17.53 -40.79 -2.88
N GLY A 23 -17.13 -40.25 -4.03
CA GLY A 23 -17.38 -40.79 -5.36
C GLY A 23 -16.45 -40.14 -6.37
N SER A 24 -15.21 -40.63 -6.42
CA SER A 24 -14.25 -40.34 -7.49
C SER A 24 -14.80 -40.83 -8.84
N ALA A 25 -14.85 -39.96 -9.84
CA ALA A 25 -15.11 -40.37 -11.22
C ALA A 25 -14.01 -39.81 -12.14
N LEU A 26 -13.32 -40.74 -12.80
CA LEU A 26 -12.34 -40.49 -13.86
C LEU A 26 -12.96 -39.67 -14.99
N VAL A 27 -12.29 -38.57 -15.36
CA VAL A 27 -12.55 -37.83 -16.60
C VAL A 27 -11.79 -38.50 -17.74
N SER A 28 -12.52 -39.22 -18.59
CA SER A 28 -12.04 -39.66 -19.91
C SER A 28 -12.19 -38.52 -20.91
N ARG A 29 -11.08 -38.10 -21.53
CA ARG A 29 -11.03 -37.14 -22.64
C ARG A 29 -11.52 -37.82 -23.91
N ALA A 30 -12.62 -37.33 -24.48
CA ALA A 30 -12.98 -37.53 -25.87
C ALA A 30 -13.06 -36.17 -26.57
N SER A 31 -12.17 -35.94 -27.54
CA SER A 31 -12.19 -34.80 -28.45
C SER A 31 -13.34 -34.94 -29.46
N PRO A 32 -14.05 -33.87 -29.81
CA PRO A 32 -14.86 -33.85 -31.01
C PRO A 32 -14.10 -33.23 -32.18
N GLU A 33 -14.17 -33.94 -33.30
CA GLU A 33 -13.69 -33.58 -34.64
C GLU A 33 -14.38 -32.31 -35.17
N ARG A 34 -13.62 -31.50 -35.92
CA ARG A 34 -14.14 -30.39 -36.73
C ARG A 34 -14.73 -30.92 -38.04
N PRO A 35 -15.94 -30.48 -38.46
CA PRO A 35 -16.35 -30.63 -39.84
C PRO A 35 -15.80 -29.49 -40.70
N ALA A 36 -15.32 -29.88 -41.89
CA ALA A 36 -14.90 -28.98 -42.96
C ALA A 36 -16.12 -28.31 -43.61
N GLU A 37 -16.05 -26.99 -43.82
CA GLU A 37 -17.03 -26.26 -44.62
C GLU A 37 -16.34 -25.54 -45.78
N LYS A 38 -16.65 -26.01 -47.00
CA LYS A 38 -16.46 -25.31 -48.27
C LYS A 38 -17.34 -24.06 -48.28
N LYS A 39 -16.80 -22.90 -48.69
CA LYS A 39 -17.63 -21.82 -49.25
C LYS A 39 -16.96 -21.10 -50.41
N THR A 40 -17.71 -21.10 -51.49
CA THR A 40 -17.60 -20.45 -52.80
C THR A 40 -17.67 -18.93 -52.70
N ALA A 41 -16.91 -18.24 -53.56
CA ALA A 41 -17.13 -16.84 -53.96
C ALA A 41 -18.37 -16.73 -54.88
N PRO A 42 -18.98 -15.53 -55.07
CA PRO A 42 -18.42 -14.54 -55.99
C PRO A 42 -18.60 -13.05 -55.62
N ALA A 43 -17.89 -12.26 -56.43
CA ALA A 43 -17.70 -10.82 -56.58
C ALA A 43 -18.89 -9.84 -56.42
N ALA A 44 -18.57 -8.59 -56.04
CA ALA A 44 -18.86 -7.39 -56.84
C ALA A 44 -18.03 -6.16 -56.38
N ASN A 45 -17.61 -5.39 -57.39
CA ASN A 45 -16.82 -4.15 -57.40
C ASN A 45 -17.42 -2.97 -56.61
N ASP A 46 -16.55 -2.09 -56.09
CA ASP A 46 -16.36 -0.72 -56.64
C ASP A 46 -15.37 0.09 -55.77
N GLN A 47 -14.19 0.40 -56.30
CA GLN A 47 -13.45 1.63 -55.97
C GLN A 47 -12.52 2.07 -57.11
N PRO A 48 -12.27 3.39 -57.26
CA PRO A 48 -11.80 3.99 -58.52
C PRO A 48 -10.29 4.27 -58.57
N LYS A 49 -9.78 4.16 -59.80
CA LYS A 49 -8.75 4.95 -60.50
C LYS A 49 -7.38 5.24 -59.82
N PRO A 50 -6.26 4.78 -60.42
CA PRO A 50 -4.90 5.08 -59.94
C PRO A 50 -4.39 6.43 -60.47
N LEU A 51 -3.66 7.16 -59.61
CA LEU A 51 -2.81 8.28 -59.98
C LEU A 51 -1.35 7.81 -60.10
N GLU A 52 -0.74 8.28 -61.18
CA GLU A 52 0.66 8.23 -61.63
C GLU A 52 1.75 7.89 -60.60
N GLU A 53 2.57 6.92 -61.01
CA GLU A 53 3.89 6.62 -60.48
C GLU A 53 4.89 7.75 -60.76
N ALA A 54 5.49 8.29 -59.70
CA ALA A 54 6.81 8.92 -59.77
C ALA A 54 7.80 7.99 -59.05
N GLN A 55 8.70 7.38 -59.83
CA GLN A 55 9.85 6.64 -59.32
C GLN A 55 10.80 7.60 -58.59
N VAL A 56 11.10 7.29 -57.32
CA VAL A 56 12.24 7.86 -56.59
C VAL A 56 13.00 6.70 -55.93
N ASP A 57 14.31 6.71 -56.20
CA ASP A 57 15.34 5.76 -55.77
C ASP A 57 15.26 5.36 -54.29
N ALA A 58 15.27 4.05 -54.05
CA ALA A 58 15.39 3.46 -52.73
C ALA A 58 16.86 3.45 -52.28
N THR A 59 17.25 4.43 -51.47
CA THR A 59 18.36 4.27 -50.51
C THR A 59 17.78 3.83 -49.17
N ALA A 60 18.29 2.71 -48.66
CA ALA A 60 17.85 2.09 -47.42
C ALA A 60 17.98 3.04 -46.21
N PRO A 61 16.97 3.12 -45.32
CA PRO A 61 17.10 3.89 -44.09
C PRO A 61 18.09 3.21 -43.13
N PRO A 62 18.90 3.98 -42.37
CA PRO A 62 19.80 3.42 -41.38
C PRO A 62 19.00 2.73 -40.29
N ALA A 63 19.49 1.55 -39.87
CA ALA A 63 18.94 0.76 -38.79
C ALA A 63 18.74 1.64 -37.55
N THR A 64 17.51 1.70 -37.06
CA THR A 64 17.16 2.30 -35.79
C THR A 64 17.89 1.57 -34.67
N ASP A 65 18.76 2.31 -33.96
CA ASP A 65 19.42 1.87 -32.74
C ASP A 65 18.35 1.40 -31.74
N GLN A 66 18.25 0.10 -31.54
CA GLN A 66 17.53 -0.44 -30.40
C GLN A 66 18.27 -0.01 -29.12
N PRO A 67 17.57 0.39 -28.05
CA PRO A 67 18.19 0.67 -26.77
C PRO A 67 18.94 -0.59 -26.31
N LYS A 68 20.28 -0.53 -26.28
CA LYS A 68 21.09 -1.57 -25.64
C LYS A 68 20.58 -1.74 -24.21
N ALA A 69 20.27 -2.99 -23.84
CA ALA A 69 19.98 -3.34 -22.46
C ALA A 69 21.02 -2.68 -21.53
N PRO A 70 20.60 -2.10 -20.39
CA PRO A 70 21.54 -1.49 -19.46
C PRO A 70 22.57 -2.54 -19.07
N LYS A 71 23.86 -2.23 -19.28
CA LYS A 71 24.96 -3.07 -18.78
C LYS A 71 24.88 -3.06 -17.26
N ASP A 72 24.92 -4.23 -16.64
CA ASP A 72 25.00 -4.34 -15.18
C ASP A 72 26.16 -3.48 -14.66
N PRO A 73 25.98 -2.78 -13.52
CA PRO A 73 27.05 -1.98 -12.95
C PRO A 73 28.26 -2.86 -12.63
N PRO A 74 29.49 -2.34 -12.77
CA PRO A 74 30.69 -3.08 -12.41
C PRO A 74 30.70 -3.41 -10.92
N ALA A 75 31.14 -4.62 -10.56
CA ALA A 75 31.26 -5.08 -9.17
C ALA A 75 32.15 -4.13 -8.34
N THR A 76 31.81 -3.95 -7.06
CA THR A 76 32.59 -3.11 -6.14
C THR A 76 33.91 -3.79 -5.74
N SER A 77 34.86 -3.04 -5.19
CA SER A 77 36.05 -3.63 -4.58
C SER A 77 35.68 -4.64 -3.47
N GLU A 78 34.65 -4.35 -2.68
CA GLU A 78 34.16 -5.25 -1.64
C GLU A 78 33.62 -6.56 -2.23
N ASP A 79 32.82 -6.51 -3.30
CA ASP A 79 32.29 -7.71 -3.98
C ASP A 79 33.43 -8.60 -4.51
N LEU A 80 34.44 -7.97 -5.13
CA LEU A 80 35.60 -8.67 -5.67
C LEU A 80 36.42 -9.34 -4.56
N ILE A 81 36.60 -8.67 -3.44
CA ILE A 81 37.34 -9.19 -2.29
C ILE A 81 36.55 -10.29 -1.58
N ALA A 82 35.24 -10.11 -1.39
CA ALA A 82 34.35 -11.10 -0.80
C ALA A 82 34.32 -12.39 -1.63
N ALA A 83 34.15 -12.28 -2.95
CA ALA A 83 34.21 -13.42 -3.86
C ALA A 83 35.57 -14.14 -3.81
N ALA A 84 36.67 -13.39 -3.70
CA ALA A 84 38.00 -13.97 -3.57
C ALA A 84 38.23 -14.69 -2.24
N LEU A 85 37.65 -14.18 -1.15
CA LEU A 85 37.67 -14.82 0.17
C LEU A 85 36.84 -16.11 0.16
N GLU A 86 35.63 -16.07 -0.41
CA GLU A 86 34.76 -17.25 -0.57
C GLU A 86 35.42 -18.33 -1.43
N ALA A 87 36.09 -17.93 -2.51
CA ALA A 87 36.86 -18.83 -3.37
C ALA A 87 38.17 -19.34 -2.71
N GLY A 88 38.52 -18.89 -1.51
CA GLY A 88 39.75 -19.26 -0.80
C GLY A 88 41.03 -18.75 -1.48
N THR A 89 40.92 -17.77 -2.38
CA THR A 89 42.06 -17.21 -3.13
C THR A 89 42.79 -16.10 -2.38
N ILE A 90 42.22 -15.62 -1.29
CA ILE A 90 42.85 -14.76 -0.28
C ILE A 90 42.55 -15.29 1.12
N SER A 91 43.42 -15.02 2.08
CA SER A 91 43.14 -15.32 3.49
C SER A 91 42.15 -14.32 4.08
N TYR A 92 41.56 -14.64 5.23
CA TYR A 92 40.72 -13.72 5.97
C TYR A 92 41.44 -12.40 6.31
N GLU A 93 42.66 -12.47 6.86
CA GLU A 93 43.49 -11.27 7.11
C GLU A 93 43.83 -10.51 5.82
N GLY A 94 44.05 -11.24 4.72
CA GLY A 94 44.22 -10.66 3.40
C GLY A 94 42.99 -9.86 2.97
N SER A 95 41.79 -10.38 3.19
CA SER A 95 40.55 -9.66 2.88
C SER A 95 40.41 -8.35 3.67
N LEU A 96 40.70 -8.34 4.97
CA LEU A 96 40.66 -7.13 5.79
C LEU A 96 41.65 -6.07 5.29
N ARG A 97 42.86 -6.52 4.90
CA ARG A 97 43.90 -5.66 4.34
C ARG A 97 43.45 -5.00 3.04
N GLU A 98 42.99 -5.81 2.09
CA GLU A 98 42.60 -5.31 0.77
C GLU A 98 41.35 -4.43 0.84
N ARG A 99 40.38 -4.73 1.72
CA ARG A 99 39.22 -3.86 1.97
C ARG A 99 39.66 -2.49 2.48
N ALA A 100 40.58 -2.47 3.44
CA ALA A 100 41.11 -1.21 3.99
C ALA A 100 41.89 -0.42 2.94
N PHE A 101 42.66 -1.10 2.09
CA PHE A 101 43.39 -0.47 0.99
C PHE A 101 42.45 0.06 -0.10
N ALA A 102 41.35 -0.65 -0.39
CA ALA A 102 40.31 -0.22 -1.31
C ALA A 102 39.65 1.09 -0.87
N LEU A 103 39.26 1.19 0.40
CA LEU A 103 38.59 2.38 0.95
C LEU A 103 39.39 3.68 0.80
N TYR A 104 40.72 3.60 0.73
CA TYR A 104 41.60 4.76 0.62
C TYR A 104 42.40 4.81 -0.68
N HIS A 105 42.12 3.91 -1.62
CA HIS A 105 42.89 3.73 -2.85
C HIS A 105 44.40 3.66 -2.59
N ASP A 106 44.76 2.91 -1.56
CA ASP A 106 46.15 2.72 -1.19
C ASP A 106 46.88 2.07 -2.39
N PRO A 107 48.04 2.60 -2.81
CA PRO A 107 48.78 2.05 -3.94
C PRO A 107 49.18 0.59 -3.76
N ARG A 108 49.14 0.06 -2.52
CA ARG A 108 49.39 -1.34 -2.18
C ARG A 108 48.23 -2.29 -2.52
N LEU A 109 47.02 -1.77 -2.80
CA LEU A 109 45.85 -2.57 -3.20
C LEU A 109 46.16 -3.43 -4.43
N ASP A 110 45.90 -4.74 -4.34
CA ASP A 110 46.04 -5.68 -5.46
C ASP A 110 45.20 -5.20 -6.64
N ALA A 111 45.80 -5.19 -7.83
CA ALA A 111 45.15 -4.73 -9.05
C ALA A 111 43.85 -5.50 -9.37
N ARG A 112 43.72 -6.75 -8.92
CA ARG A 112 42.51 -7.57 -9.11
C ARG A 112 41.31 -7.09 -8.30
N PHE A 113 41.54 -6.37 -7.21
CA PHE A 113 40.49 -5.82 -6.34
C PHE A 113 40.24 -4.33 -6.59
N ARG A 114 40.95 -3.72 -7.54
CA ARG A 114 40.73 -2.32 -7.93
C ARG A 114 39.44 -2.22 -8.74
N SER A 115 38.38 -1.77 -8.07
CA SER A 115 37.17 -1.33 -8.73
C SER A 115 37.14 0.20 -8.75
N PRO A 116 36.61 0.83 -9.81
CA PRO A 116 36.25 2.23 -9.74
C PRO A 116 35.10 2.45 -8.73
N VAL A 117 34.28 1.43 -8.43
CA VAL A 117 33.16 1.50 -7.48
C VAL A 117 33.64 1.03 -6.10
N ILE A 118 33.61 1.93 -5.13
CA ILE A 118 34.00 1.69 -3.74
C ILE A 118 32.75 1.77 -2.86
N ASP A 119 32.52 0.75 -2.05
CA ASP A 119 31.50 0.80 -1.00
C ASP A 119 32.10 1.40 0.27
N TRP A 120 31.75 2.66 0.54
CA TRP A 120 32.20 3.37 1.72
C TRP A 120 31.49 2.96 3.00
N GLU A 121 30.25 2.48 2.90
CA GLU A 121 29.47 2.01 4.04
C GLU A 121 30.14 0.77 4.66
N ALA A 122 30.80 -0.03 3.83
CA ALA A 122 31.62 -1.18 4.26
C ALA A 122 32.78 -0.78 5.18
N GLY A 123 33.24 0.48 5.14
CA GLY A 123 34.34 0.96 5.98
C GLY A 123 34.04 0.87 7.46
N ARG A 124 32.82 1.21 7.88
CA ARG A 124 32.45 1.12 9.29
C ARG A 124 32.44 -0.32 9.79
N ALA A 125 31.81 -1.23 9.03
CA ALA A 125 31.79 -2.66 9.36
C ALA A 125 33.21 -3.24 9.38
N LEU A 126 34.07 -2.85 8.43
CA LEU A 126 35.46 -3.26 8.37
C LEU A 126 36.24 -2.84 9.61
N PHE A 127 36.17 -1.56 10.01
CA PHE A 127 36.93 -1.10 11.18
C PHE A 127 36.39 -1.71 12.47
N ALA A 128 35.07 -1.86 12.61
CA ALA A 128 34.47 -2.60 13.72
C ALA A 128 35.03 -4.04 13.81
N GLU A 129 35.07 -4.75 12.68
CA GLU A 129 35.58 -6.11 12.59
C GLU A 129 37.08 -6.20 12.92
N ILE A 130 37.89 -5.24 12.46
CA ILE A 130 39.32 -5.14 12.79
C ILE A 130 39.51 -4.91 14.29
N GLU A 131 38.77 -3.98 14.89
CA GLU A 131 38.89 -3.69 16.33
C GLU A 131 38.43 -4.86 17.19
N GLU A 132 37.28 -5.47 16.87
CA GLU A 132 36.77 -6.66 17.57
C GLU A 132 37.79 -7.80 17.58
N LYS A 133 38.48 -8.00 16.46
CA LYS A 133 39.42 -9.10 16.29
C LYS A 133 40.88 -8.72 16.52
N ALA A 134 41.18 -7.48 16.90
CA ALA A 134 42.54 -6.96 17.01
C ALA A 134 43.47 -7.87 17.84
N ALA A 135 42.97 -8.48 18.92
CA ALA A 135 43.74 -9.40 19.75
C ALA A 135 44.15 -10.72 19.07
N THR A 136 43.43 -11.12 18.01
CA THR A 136 43.64 -12.36 17.25
C THR A 136 44.31 -12.13 15.90
N LEU A 137 44.31 -10.89 15.40
CA LEU A 137 44.94 -10.52 14.14
C LEU A 137 46.48 -10.47 14.28
N SER A 138 47.19 -10.75 13.19
CA SER A 138 48.64 -10.70 13.15
C SER A 138 49.15 -9.28 13.40
N LYS A 139 50.28 -9.18 14.11
CA LYS A 139 50.97 -7.90 14.33
C LYS A 139 51.39 -7.24 13.02
N GLU A 140 51.68 -8.04 12.01
CA GLU A 140 52.01 -7.57 10.67
C GLU A 140 50.80 -6.88 10.01
N LEU A 141 49.61 -7.49 10.03
CA LEU A 141 48.40 -6.86 9.51
C LEU A 141 48.09 -5.55 10.26
N LEU A 142 48.14 -5.57 11.60
CA LEU A 142 47.85 -4.37 12.39
C LEU A 142 48.87 -3.24 12.13
N ALA A 143 50.14 -3.57 11.91
CA ALA A 143 51.16 -2.60 11.51
C ALA A 143 50.90 -2.05 10.10
N ASP A 144 50.50 -2.90 9.15
CA ASP A 144 50.15 -2.49 7.78
C ASP A 144 48.95 -1.55 7.73
N LEU A 145 47.98 -1.76 8.64
CA LEU A 145 46.76 -0.98 8.78
C LEU A 145 46.90 0.23 9.71
N ALA A 146 47.98 0.35 10.49
CA ALA A 146 48.17 1.43 11.46
C ALA A 146 48.01 2.84 10.83
N PRO A 147 48.55 3.15 9.64
CA PRO A 147 48.32 4.44 8.97
C PRO A 147 46.85 4.72 8.62
N ILE A 148 46.06 3.69 8.36
CA ILE A 148 44.65 3.80 7.99
C ILE A 148 43.77 3.93 9.24
N ARG A 149 44.20 3.33 10.35
CA ARG A 149 43.55 3.40 11.67
C ARG A 149 43.94 4.67 12.45
N ALA A 150 45.05 5.32 12.11
CA ALA A 150 45.50 6.54 12.77
C ALA A 150 44.56 7.73 12.50
N ARG A 151 44.29 8.52 13.55
CA ARG A 151 43.49 9.75 13.48
C ARG A 151 44.01 10.71 12.37
N PRO A 152 43.15 11.49 11.71
CA PRO A 152 43.56 12.34 10.59
C PRO A 152 44.72 13.32 10.87
N SER A 153 44.82 13.87 12.08
CA SER A 153 45.91 14.78 12.47
C SER A 153 47.22 14.06 12.79
N ASN A 154 47.24 12.73 12.90
CA ASN A 154 48.43 11.96 13.23
C ASN A 154 49.42 11.91 12.07
N GLU A 155 50.72 12.12 12.30
CA GLU A 155 51.74 12.18 11.24
C GLU A 155 51.79 10.94 10.32
N ILE A 156 51.46 9.75 10.84
CA ILE A 156 51.46 8.51 10.04
C ILE A 156 50.15 8.27 9.28
N SER A 157 49.12 9.09 9.53
CA SER A 157 47.79 8.90 8.96
C SER A 157 47.82 8.92 7.43
N VAL A 158 46.98 8.09 6.81
CA VAL A 158 46.82 8.04 5.34
C VAL A 158 46.47 9.41 4.76
N PHE A 159 45.80 10.27 5.54
CA PHE A 159 45.49 11.63 5.13
C PHE A 159 46.74 12.50 4.94
N ASN A 160 47.84 12.26 5.65
CA ASN A 160 49.05 13.10 5.61
C ASN A 160 50.10 12.60 4.60
N ARG A 161 49.87 11.48 3.91
CA ARG A 161 50.79 10.94 2.90
C ARG A 161 50.83 11.80 1.64
N ARG A 162 52.01 11.96 1.03
CA ARG A 162 52.14 12.69 -0.25
C ARG A 162 51.74 11.77 -1.41
N ARG A 163 50.99 12.31 -2.37
CA ARG A 163 50.52 11.61 -3.59
C ARG A 163 51.62 10.91 -4.41
N THR A 164 52.89 11.28 -4.24
CA THR A 164 54.02 10.74 -5.02
C THR A 164 54.79 9.61 -4.34
N ASP A 165 54.41 9.19 -3.13
CA ASP A 165 55.17 8.19 -2.36
C ASP A 165 54.93 6.76 -2.89
N LYS A 166 55.46 6.46 -4.09
CA LYS A 166 55.30 5.16 -4.74
C LYS A 166 56.11 4.02 -4.11
N LYS A 167 57.01 4.29 -3.17
CA LYS A 167 57.81 3.25 -2.49
C LYS A 167 58.30 3.75 -1.13
N SER A 168 57.67 3.31 -0.05
CA SER A 168 58.39 3.06 1.20
C SER A 168 57.59 2.09 2.07
N SER A 169 57.91 0.82 1.94
CA SER A 169 57.62 -0.22 2.94
C SER A 169 58.73 -0.28 4.00
N GLN A 170 59.44 0.81 4.27
CA GLN A 170 60.35 0.89 5.39
C GLN A 170 59.73 1.75 6.49
N ALA A 171 59.45 1.09 7.61
CA ALA A 171 59.23 1.75 8.88
C ALA A 171 60.34 2.80 9.10
N PRO A 172 60.03 4.00 9.62
CA PRO A 172 61.06 4.99 9.91
C PRO A 172 61.99 4.42 10.98
N HIS A 173 63.16 3.94 10.57
CA HIS A 173 64.25 3.68 11.49
C HIS A 173 64.62 5.00 12.16
N GLY A 174 64.65 4.98 13.48
CA GLY A 174 64.90 6.14 14.30
C GLY A 174 66.27 6.74 14.03
N GLU A 175 66.28 7.95 13.48
CA GLU A 175 67.41 8.86 13.62
C GLU A 175 66.99 10.28 13.24
N SER A 176 66.34 10.99 14.18
CA SER A 176 66.37 12.47 14.30
C SER A 176 65.62 12.92 15.56
N LEU A 177 66.08 12.47 16.73
CA LEU A 177 65.47 12.83 18.03
C LEU A 177 66.26 13.87 18.84
N LEU A 178 67.37 14.43 18.32
CA LEU A 178 68.24 15.32 19.12
C LEU A 178 68.31 16.79 18.68
N ARG A 179 67.48 17.27 17.76
CA ARG A 179 67.44 18.71 17.42
C ARG A 179 66.01 19.22 17.19
N ARG A 180 65.26 19.39 18.29
CA ARG A 180 64.16 20.36 18.50
C ARG A 180 63.52 20.11 19.88
N VAL A 181 64.20 20.55 20.95
CA VAL A 181 63.69 20.48 22.34
C VAL A 181 63.21 21.85 22.84
N ALA A 182 63.12 22.87 21.98
CA ALA A 182 62.93 24.24 22.47
C ALA A 182 61.49 24.63 22.88
N ASN A 183 60.44 23.82 22.65
CA ASN A 183 59.05 24.19 23.00
C ASN A 183 58.18 22.99 23.43
N ARG A 184 58.63 22.15 24.37
CA ARG A 184 57.71 21.17 25.01
C ARG A 184 57.07 21.77 26.25
N SER A 185 55.78 21.54 26.43
CA SER A 185 55.13 21.81 27.72
C SER A 185 55.76 20.97 28.83
N GLN A 186 55.80 21.47 30.08
CA GLN A 186 56.34 20.71 31.22
C GLN A 186 55.67 19.34 31.42
N ALA A 187 54.42 19.17 30.95
CA ALA A 187 53.69 17.91 31.00
C ALA A 187 54.21 16.87 29.98
N GLN A 188 54.54 17.29 28.75
CA GLN A 188 55.06 16.41 27.70
C GLN A 188 56.52 16.00 27.89
N ALA A 189 57.24 16.66 28.80
CA ALA A 189 58.63 16.31 29.15
C ALA A 189 58.75 14.91 29.79
N ARG A 190 57.63 14.30 30.24
CA ARG A 190 57.57 12.96 30.86
C ARG A 190 57.26 11.82 29.88
N CYS A 191 57.05 12.12 28.60
CA CYS A 191 56.70 11.12 27.59
C CYS A 191 57.93 10.39 27.04
N ILE A 192 57.95 9.05 27.12
CA ILE A 192 59.00 8.19 26.53
C ILE A 192 58.94 8.25 25.00
N THR A 193 57.73 8.28 24.44
CA THR A 193 57.47 8.43 23.01
C THR A 193 56.33 9.42 22.86
N VAL A 194 56.47 10.35 21.93
CA VAL A 194 55.43 11.33 21.60
C VAL A 194 54.91 11.01 20.22
N THR A 195 53.62 10.69 20.11
CA THR A 195 52.93 10.63 18.83
C THR A 195 52.76 12.05 18.33
N LYS A 196 53.31 12.35 17.15
CA LYS A 196 53.29 13.72 16.63
C LYS A 196 52.08 13.98 15.75
N MET A 197 51.63 15.22 15.83
CA MET A 197 50.67 15.79 14.90
C MET A 197 51.38 16.24 13.62
N ASP A 198 50.75 16.03 12.45
CA ASP A 198 51.22 16.63 11.20
C ASP A 198 51.09 18.18 11.27
N PRO A 199 52.16 18.94 10.93
CA PRO A 199 52.19 20.39 11.12
C PRO A 199 51.22 21.18 10.24
N ASN A 200 50.63 20.56 9.21
CA ASN A 200 49.62 21.17 8.34
C ASN A 200 48.23 21.23 8.98
N TRP A 201 48.04 20.55 10.11
CA TRP A 201 46.84 20.70 10.92
C TRP A 201 46.94 21.87 11.88
N LYS A 202 45.83 22.59 12.04
CA LYS A 202 45.59 23.55 13.11
C LYS A 202 44.46 23.02 13.97
N THR A 203 44.49 23.36 15.26
CA THR A 203 43.50 22.90 16.23
C THR A 203 42.96 24.03 17.09
N HIS A 204 41.73 23.89 17.54
CA HIS A 204 41.09 24.82 18.46
C HIS A 204 40.06 24.08 19.31
N VAL A 205 40.15 24.20 20.64
CA VAL A 205 39.09 23.71 21.55
C VAL A 205 37.95 24.71 21.55
N VAL A 206 36.75 24.25 21.25
CA VAL A 206 35.57 25.12 21.19
C VAL A 206 35.09 25.45 22.61
N PRO A 207 35.08 26.73 23.04
CA PRO A 207 34.69 27.08 24.40
C PRO A 207 33.24 26.69 24.73
N GLY A 208 33.03 26.09 25.91
CA GLY A 208 31.71 25.69 26.38
C GLY A 208 31.16 24.40 25.77
N THR A 209 31.99 23.66 25.03
CA THR A 209 31.67 22.34 24.50
C THR A 209 32.78 21.34 24.87
N ASN A 210 32.59 20.06 24.55
CA ASN A 210 33.65 19.05 24.62
C ASN A 210 34.19 18.70 23.21
N ILE A 211 34.23 19.67 22.29
CA ILE A 211 34.69 19.46 20.91
C ILE A 211 36.03 20.15 20.67
N ARG A 212 36.95 19.41 20.04
CA ARG A 212 38.18 19.94 19.47
C ARG A 212 38.06 19.98 17.96
N LEU A 213 38.14 21.18 17.40
CA LEU A 213 38.19 21.37 15.95
C LEU A 213 39.61 21.19 15.44
N TRP A 214 39.71 20.57 14.27
CA TRP A 214 40.92 20.47 13.48
C TRP A 214 40.64 20.97 12.07
N ILE A 215 41.57 21.70 11.47
CA ILE A 215 41.50 22.04 10.04
C ILE A 215 42.86 21.80 9.41
N ARG A 216 42.87 21.16 8.25
CA ARG A 216 44.07 21.00 7.45
C ARG A 216 44.16 22.14 6.44
N GLU A 217 45.34 22.72 6.27
CA GLU A 217 45.61 23.80 5.31
C GLU A 217 44.85 25.12 5.56
N GLY A 218 43.99 25.18 6.58
CA GLY A 218 43.37 26.40 7.08
C GLY A 218 44.14 27.06 8.24
N THR A 219 43.50 28.04 8.87
CA THR A 219 44.05 28.84 9.96
C THR A 219 43.31 28.61 11.28
N GLU A 220 44.00 28.82 12.40
CA GLU A 220 43.36 28.83 13.73
C GLU A 220 42.30 29.93 13.84
N ALA A 221 42.47 31.06 13.15
CA ALA A 221 41.49 32.14 13.11
C ALA A 221 40.17 31.71 12.45
N GLU A 222 40.22 30.90 11.40
CA GLU A 222 39.01 30.31 10.79
C GLU A 222 38.31 29.36 11.74
N LEU A 223 39.06 28.47 12.41
CA LEU A 223 38.49 27.60 13.44
C LEU A 223 37.76 28.41 14.51
N LYS A 224 38.40 29.44 15.04
CA LYS A 224 37.86 30.25 16.15
C LYS A 224 36.68 31.13 15.74
N ASN A 225 36.76 31.78 14.57
CA ASN A 225 35.82 32.84 14.21
C ASN A 225 34.69 32.37 13.30
N VAL A 226 34.85 31.24 12.60
CA VAL A 226 33.86 30.71 11.65
C VAL A 226 33.21 29.45 12.21
N PHE A 227 34.01 28.41 12.46
CA PHE A 227 33.48 27.07 12.75
C PHE A 227 33.13 26.85 14.23
N ALA A 228 33.92 27.37 15.17
CA ALA A 228 33.64 27.26 16.60
C ALA A 228 32.26 27.86 17.00
N PRO A 229 31.84 29.02 16.45
CA PRO A 229 30.47 29.52 16.66
C PRO A 229 29.38 28.59 16.10
N MET A 230 29.63 27.91 14.98
CA MET A 230 28.68 26.96 14.38
C MET A 230 28.54 25.72 15.25
N VAL A 231 29.66 25.10 15.65
CA VAL A 231 29.68 23.97 16.58
C VAL A 231 29.01 24.34 17.90
N SER A 232 29.30 25.53 18.46
CA SER A 232 28.68 25.98 19.71
C SER A 232 27.16 26.10 19.63
N LYS A 233 26.62 26.52 18.47
CA LYS A 233 25.17 26.59 18.24
C LYS A 233 24.55 25.20 18.20
N VAL A 234 25.10 24.30 17.39
CA VAL A 234 24.63 22.91 17.28
C VAL A 234 24.73 22.23 18.64
N TRP A 235 25.89 22.30 19.29
CA TRP A 235 26.12 21.70 20.61
C TRP A 235 25.07 22.12 21.64
N ARG A 236 24.69 23.41 21.67
CA ARG A 236 23.68 23.90 22.62
C ARG A 236 22.27 23.37 22.37
N ALA A 237 21.88 23.21 21.10
CA ALA A 237 20.54 22.72 20.71
C ALA A 237 20.42 21.19 20.75
N PHE A 238 21.53 20.48 20.60
CA PHE A 238 21.60 19.03 20.52
C PHE A 238 21.00 18.23 21.69
N PRO A 239 21.20 18.58 22.99
CA PRO A 239 20.79 17.73 24.11
C PRO A 239 19.27 17.61 24.29
N ASP A 240 18.49 18.50 23.67
CA ASP A 240 17.03 18.43 23.65
C ASP A 240 16.51 17.28 22.76
N TYR A 241 17.35 16.78 21.84
CA TYR A 241 16.98 15.77 20.86
C TYR A 241 17.80 14.49 20.97
N PHE A 242 19.05 14.57 21.43
CA PHE A 242 19.91 13.40 21.53
C PHE A 242 20.99 13.48 22.61
N THR A 243 21.80 12.42 22.74
CA THR A 243 22.82 12.31 23.80
C THR A 243 24.19 12.68 23.26
N TYR A 244 24.93 13.50 24.00
CA TYR A 244 26.31 13.82 23.65
C TYR A 244 27.19 12.57 23.54
N PRO A 245 28.22 12.61 22.68
CA PRO A 245 29.20 11.52 22.56
C PRO A 245 29.95 11.28 23.86
N LEU A 246 30.52 10.07 23.99
CA LEU A 246 31.52 9.78 25.01
C LEU A 246 32.77 10.64 24.76
N PRO A 247 33.49 11.06 25.82
CA PRO A 247 34.76 11.77 25.67
C PRO A 247 35.84 10.84 25.09
N ASP A 248 36.80 11.45 24.39
CA ASP A 248 37.99 10.74 23.94
C ASP A 248 38.88 10.31 25.12
N ASN A 249 39.67 9.26 24.91
CA ASN A 249 40.63 8.73 25.89
C ASN A 249 41.99 9.45 25.82
N GLY A 250 41.98 10.76 25.60
CA GLY A 250 43.14 11.58 25.27
C GLY A 250 44.41 11.29 26.06
N ASN A 251 45.54 11.45 25.39
CA ASN A 251 46.86 11.18 25.93
C ASN A 251 47.75 12.41 25.74
N LEU A 252 48.28 12.97 26.83
CA LEU A 252 49.19 14.12 26.77
C LEU A 252 50.48 13.84 25.94
N CYS A 253 50.82 12.57 25.73
CA CYS A 253 51.92 12.12 24.87
C CYS A 253 51.50 11.90 23.41
N ASP A 254 50.24 12.16 23.06
CA ASP A 254 49.73 12.10 21.70
C ASP A 254 49.22 13.48 21.27
N GLU A 255 50.01 14.17 20.45
CA GLU A 255 49.64 15.50 19.94
C GLU A 255 48.43 15.45 19.00
N SER A 256 48.07 14.26 18.47
CA SER A 256 46.91 14.07 17.60
C SER A 256 45.61 13.79 18.36
N ASN A 257 45.70 13.47 19.67
CA ASN A 257 44.58 13.28 20.60
C ASN A 257 44.99 13.66 22.04
N PRO A 258 45.24 14.95 22.32
CA PRO A 258 45.94 15.36 23.54
C PRO A 258 45.07 15.39 24.80
N ASP A 259 43.75 15.38 24.67
CA ASP A 259 42.78 15.57 25.76
C ASP A 259 41.47 14.79 25.53
N SER A 260 40.53 14.93 26.46
CA SER A 260 39.25 14.20 26.42
C SER A 260 38.20 14.81 25.48
N ALA A 261 38.57 15.83 24.72
CA ALA A 261 37.65 16.48 23.78
C ALA A 261 37.46 15.58 22.56
N VAL A 262 36.23 15.50 22.09
CA VAL A 262 35.88 14.75 20.88
C VAL A 262 36.39 15.50 19.66
N ASP A 263 37.16 14.81 18.83
CA ASP A 263 37.79 15.42 17.65
C ASP A 263 36.82 15.57 16.46
N MET A 264 36.82 16.76 15.87
CA MET A 264 36.09 17.08 14.64
C MET A 264 37.05 17.69 13.60
N TYR A 265 37.31 16.93 12.55
CA TYR A 265 38.24 17.27 11.48
C TYR A 265 37.52 17.91 10.30
N LEU A 266 37.75 19.20 10.09
CA LEU A 266 37.32 19.95 8.93
C LEU A 266 38.33 19.71 7.80
N VAL A 267 37.87 19.12 6.71
CA VAL A 267 38.72 18.74 5.57
C VAL A 267 38.23 19.40 4.30
N ILE A 268 39.18 19.82 3.47
CA ILE A 268 38.92 20.25 2.09
C ILE A 268 39.06 18.99 1.23
N GLY A 269 37.94 18.38 0.82
CA GLY A 269 37.93 17.03 0.25
C GLY A 269 38.91 16.83 -0.93
N SER A 270 39.08 17.84 -1.78
CA SER A 270 40.01 17.84 -2.92
C SER A 270 41.49 17.74 -2.52
N THR A 271 41.85 18.18 -1.32
CA THR A 271 43.24 18.19 -0.80
C THR A 271 43.58 16.93 -0.01
N VAL A 272 42.56 16.29 0.56
CA VAL A 272 42.73 15.20 1.54
C VAL A 272 42.47 13.82 0.92
N ASP A 273 41.69 13.74 -0.16
CA ASP A 273 41.50 12.47 -0.86
C ASP A 273 42.59 12.20 -1.92
N PRO A 274 43.44 11.17 -1.73
CA PRO A 274 44.43 10.81 -2.75
C PRO A 274 43.81 10.45 -4.11
N ARG A 275 42.53 10.07 -4.18
CA ARG A 275 41.76 9.71 -5.39
C ARG A 275 41.19 10.88 -6.17
N ASP A 276 41.23 12.12 -5.66
CA ASP A 276 40.61 13.29 -6.32
C ASP A 276 40.91 13.43 -7.82
N VAL A 277 42.16 13.16 -8.24
CA VAL A 277 42.55 13.16 -9.65
C VAL A 277 41.87 12.07 -10.48
N VAL A 278 41.71 10.85 -9.95
CA VAL A 278 41.08 9.73 -10.66
C VAL A 278 39.56 9.92 -10.71
N CYS A 279 39.00 10.53 -9.67
CA CYS A 279 37.57 10.73 -9.51
C CYS A 279 37.02 12.01 -10.15
N SER A 280 37.91 12.92 -10.55
CA SER A 280 37.58 14.09 -11.38
C SER A 280 37.34 13.75 -12.87
N LEU A 281 37.54 12.50 -13.28
CA LEU A 281 37.27 12.03 -14.65
C LEU A 281 35.76 11.92 -14.90
N SER A 282 35.29 12.29 -16.11
CA SER A 282 33.87 12.28 -16.49
C SER A 282 33.18 10.91 -16.45
N SER A 283 33.96 9.83 -16.29
CA SER A 283 33.49 8.45 -16.17
C SER A 283 33.66 7.87 -14.75
N ALA A 284 34.03 8.69 -13.77
CA ALA A 284 34.18 8.23 -12.39
C ALA A 284 32.79 7.92 -11.79
N PRO A 285 32.62 6.78 -11.09
CA PRO A 285 31.36 6.47 -10.43
C PRO A 285 31.10 7.41 -9.24
N SER A 286 29.83 7.58 -8.89
CA SER A 286 29.42 8.18 -7.62
C SER A 286 30.10 7.44 -6.45
N GLY A 287 30.62 8.15 -5.44
CA GLY A 287 31.39 7.51 -4.36
C GLY A 287 32.91 7.64 -4.45
N CYS A 288 33.45 8.11 -5.58
CA CYS A 288 34.88 7.87 -5.87
C CYS A 288 35.88 8.60 -4.93
N THR A 289 35.59 9.79 -4.41
CA THR A 289 36.45 10.58 -3.51
C THR A 289 35.86 10.80 -2.11
N LEU A 290 36.49 11.56 -1.21
CA LEU A 290 35.90 12.22 -0.04
C LEU A 290 34.98 13.37 -0.48
N THR A 291 35.17 13.87 -1.70
CA THR A 291 34.18 14.66 -2.46
C THR A 291 33.13 13.78 -3.16
N GLY A 292 33.39 12.46 -3.26
CA GLY A 292 32.56 11.45 -3.89
C GLY A 292 31.77 10.62 -2.87
N LEU A 293 32.17 10.61 -1.59
CA LEU A 293 31.27 10.85 -0.48
C LEU A 293 30.52 12.10 -0.87
N GLN A 294 29.44 11.88 -1.58
CA GLN A 294 28.36 12.83 -1.68
C GLN A 294 27.72 13.07 -0.29
N GLY A 295 28.18 12.35 0.74
CA GLY A 295 28.03 12.68 2.15
C GLY A 295 28.95 13.82 2.58
N ALA A 296 28.34 14.81 3.22
CA ALA A 296 28.99 16.00 3.72
C ALA A 296 29.95 15.73 4.91
N GLY A 297 29.87 14.55 5.54
CA GLY A 297 30.70 14.14 6.66
C GLY A 297 30.81 12.62 6.80
N ALA A 298 31.58 12.18 7.80
CA ALA A 298 31.67 10.80 8.23
C ALA A 298 32.12 10.71 9.70
N THR A 299 31.60 9.74 10.44
CA THR A 299 31.97 9.50 11.83
C THR A 299 32.68 8.15 11.98
N ARG A 300 33.70 8.10 12.83
CA ARG A 300 34.48 6.89 13.10
C ARG A 300 34.59 6.64 14.58
N SER A 301 34.18 5.45 15.01
CA SER A 301 34.42 4.97 16.36
C SER A 301 35.92 4.86 16.62
N THR A 302 36.32 5.21 17.83
CA THR A 302 37.70 5.07 18.32
C THR A 302 37.87 3.73 19.02
N GLU A 303 39.09 3.37 19.44
CA GLU A 303 39.32 2.17 20.23
C GLU A 303 38.50 2.23 21.54
N SER A 304 37.59 1.27 21.70
CA SER A 304 36.73 1.18 22.88
C SER A 304 37.43 0.47 24.03
N THR A 305 37.25 0.99 25.25
CA THR A 305 37.59 0.26 26.49
C THR A 305 36.43 -0.57 27.03
N THR A 306 35.21 -0.41 26.49
CA THR A 306 33.97 -1.08 26.92
C THR A 306 33.04 -1.38 25.72
N PRO A 307 33.32 -2.39 24.90
CA PRO A 307 32.42 -2.80 23.82
C PRO A 307 31.00 -3.08 24.35
N PRO A 308 29.91 -2.69 23.65
CA PRO A 308 29.89 -2.12 22.30
C PRO A 308 29.98 -0.58 22.22
N LYS A 309 30.23 0.11 23.34
CA LYS A 309 30.24 1.58 23.40
C LYS A 309 31.60 2.13 22.98
N SER A 310 31.66 3.24 22.28
CA SER A 310 32.94 3.92 21.99
C SER A 310 32.79 5.44 21.94
N SER A 311 33.90 6.15 22.14
CA SER A 311 34.04 7.53 21.64
C SER A 311 34.17 7.47 20.12
N ALA A 312 34.01 8.61 19.45
CA ALA A 312 34.15 8.72 18.00
C ALA A 312 34.81 10.03 17.63
N TYR A 313 35.37 10.12 16.43
CA TYR A 313 35.74 11.39 15.81
C TYR A 313 34.97 11.60 14.53
N MET A 314 34.80 12.86 14.16
CA MET A 314 34.01 13.28 13.00
C MET A 314 34.92 13.87 11.93
N LEU A 315 34.66 13.58 10.66
CA LEU A 315 35.22 14.26 9.50
C LEU A 315 34.11 15.05 8.83
N ILE A 316 34.34 16.33 8.56
CA ILE A 316 33.38 17.24 7.93
C ILE A 316 34.03 17.82 6.68
N ASN A 317 33.44 17.58 5.51
CA ASN A 317 33.91 18.17 4.27
C ASN A 317 33.39 19.61 4.16
N ILE A 318 34.30 20.58 4.12
CA ILE A 318 33.95 22.01 4.06
C ILE A 318 34.12 22.64 2.67
N ASP A 319 34.54 21.87 1.66
CA ASP A 319 34.91 22.35 0.33
C ASP A 319 33.69 22.79 -0.52
N THR A 320 32.54 22.13 -0.32
CA THR A 320 31.37 22.23 -1.22
C THR A 320 30.07 22.63 -0.55
N LEU A 321 30.10 22.93 0.75
CA LEU A 321 28.89 23.12 1.55
C LEU A 321 28.65 24.60 1.84
N ASP A 322 27.40 25.05 1.69
CA ASP A 322 26.98 26.29 2.30
C ASP A 322 26.94 26.18 3.84
N ARG A 323 26.84 27.32 4.53
CA ARG A 323 26.88 27.33 6.01
C ARG A 323 25.77 26.52 6.66
N THR A 324 24.60 26.43 6.03
CA THR A 324 23.46 25.68 6.58
C THR A 324 23.73 24.18 6.44
N SER A 325 24.29 23.77 5.31
CA SER A 325 24.70 22.40 5.04
C SER A 325 25.85 21.97 5.97
N VAL A 326 26.79 22.86 6.30
CA VAL A 326 27.81 22.56 7.33
C VAL A 326 27.17 22.40 8.72
N LEU A 327 26.18 23.22 9.10
CA LEU A 327 25.47 23.06 10.39
C LEU A 327 24.71 21.72 10.46
N ASP A 328 24.01 21.39 9.38
CA ASP A 328 23.32 20.11 9.19
C ASP A 328 24.28 18.95 9.42
N THR A 329 25.40 18.95 8.69
CA THR A 329 26.40 17.88 8.77
C THR A 329 27.03 17.79 10.15
N ILE A 330 27.34 18.92 10.80
CA ILE A 330 27.83 18.91 12.18
C ILE A 330 26.80 18.25 13.10
N ALA A 331 25.50 18.51 12.94
CA ALA A 331 24.46 17.88 13.75
C ALA A 331 24.30 16.39 13.45
N HIS A 332 24.34 15.99 12.18
CA HIS A 332 24.26 14.60 11.72
C HIS A 332 25.44 13.76 12.24
N GLU A 333 26.67 14.22 12.04
CA GLU A 333 27.87 13.51 12.50
C GLU A 333 27.99 13.51 14.03
N LEU A 334 27.57 14.59 14.70
CA LEU A 334 27.51 14.59 16.16
C LEU A 334 26.47 13.57 16.68
N ALA A 335 25.38 13.34 15.95
CA ALA A 335 24.43 12.28 16.25
C ALA A 335 25.09 10.90 16.14
N HIS A 336 25.85 10.62 15.08
CA HIS A 336 26.62 9.38 14.98
C HIS A 336 27.61 9.17 16.13
N ALA A 337 28.31 10.23 16.54
CA ALA A 337 29.22 10.16 17.68
C ALA A 337 28.45 9.86 18.99
N GLY A 338 27.24 10.44 19.14
CA GLY A 338 26.31 10.11 20.24
C GLY A 338 25.79 8.67 20.19
N GLN A 339 25.53 8.11 19.00
CA GLN A 339 25.08 6.73 18.81
C GLN A 339 26.16 5.73 19.22
N CYS A 340 27.44 6.05 18.96
CA CYS A 340 28.57 5.26 19.42
C CYS A 340 28.63 5.13 20.96
N ALA A 341 28.06 6.09 21.70
CA ALA A 341 27.95 6.00 23.17
C ALA A 341 26.97 4.91 23.65
N TYR A 342 26.11 4.40 22.76
CA TYR A 342 25.15 3.34 23.03
C TYR A 342 25.63 1.99 22.47
N ASP A 343 25.76 1.89 21.15
CA ASP A 343 26.24 0.68 20.45
C ASP A 343 26.82 1.09 19.08
N ALA A 344 28.15 1.06 18.92
CA ALA A 344 28.86 1.43 17.70
C ALA A 344 28.59 0.51 16.50
N HIS A 345 27.82 -0.57 16.67
CA HIS A 345 27.68 -1.67 15.71
C HIS A 345 26.23 -2.02 15.34
N ASP A 346 25.27 -1.16 15.65
CA ASP A 346 23.87 -1.37 15.22
C ASP A 346 23.68 -1.15 13.70
N GLU A 347 22.52 -1.56 13.20
CA GLU A 347 22.15 -1.58 11.78
C GLU A 347 22.25 -0.19 11.13
N ASN A 348 22.78 -0.15 9.90
CA ASN A 348 23.09 1.11 9.21
C ASN A 348 21.86 2.00 8.99
N TRP A 349 20.70 1.40 8.67
CA TRP A 349 19.48 2.18 8.44
C TRP A 349 19.05 2.93 9.70
N LEU A 350 19.16 2.31 10.89
CA LEU A 350 18.79 2.94 12.16
C LEU A 350 19.74 4.10 12.47
N TYR A 351 21.04 3.88 12.23
CA TYR A 351 22.10 4.88 12.35
C TYR A 351 21.80 6.14 11.53
N GLU A 352 21.67 6.00 10.21
CA GLU A 352 21.48 7.13 9.31
C GLU A 352 20.11 7.79 9.48
N SER A 353 19.03 7.01 9.66
CA SER A 353 17.68 7.55 9.79
C SER A 353 17.55 8.42 11.04
N THR A 354 18.12 7.96 12.17
CA THR A 354 18.03 8.72 13.42
C THR A 354 19.02 9.88 13.47
N ALA A 355 20.21 9.77 12.86
CA ALA A 355 21.12 10.91 12.72
C ALA A 355 20.51 12.02 11.85
N THR A 356 19.88 11.66 10.73
CA THR A 356 19.16 12.58 9.85
C THR A 356 17.98 13.24 10.58
N TRP A 357 17.26 12.48 11.42
CA TRP A 357 16.19 13.04 12.26
C TRP A 357 16.72 14.04 13.30
N VAL A 358 17.87 13.76 13.92
CA VAL A 358 18.51 14.69 14.87
C VAL A 358 18.95 15.96 14.16
N ALA A 359 19.59 15.86 12.99
CA ALA A 359 19.97 17.01 12.16
C ALA A 359 18.75 17.87 11.83
N TYR A 360 17.66 17.25 11.40
CA TYR A 360 16.38 17.92 11.13
C TYR A 360 15.91 18.72 12.34
N LYS A 361 15.84 18.09 13.52
CA LYS A 361 15.37 18.76 14.75
C LYS A 361 16.28 19.90 15.19
N VAL A 362 17.59 19.70 15.13
CA VAL A 362 18.58 20.73 15.49
C VAL A 362 18.48 21.92 14.53
N LEU A 363 18.42 21.71 13.21
CA LEU A 363 18.27 22.81 12.25
C LEU A 363 17.01 23.62 12.51
N LYS A 364 15.89 22.94 12.79
CA LYS A 364 14.62 23.58 13.15
C LYS A 364 14.74 24.41 14.42
N ALA A 365 15.39 23.89 15.46
CA ALA A 365 15.64 24.60 16.71
C ALA A 365 16.53 25.85 16.50
N LEU A 366 17.43 25.79 15.53
CA LEU A 366 18.28 26.92 15.12
C LEU A 366 17.57 27.91 14.18
N GLY A 367 16.30 27.68 13.83
CA GLY A 367 15.51 28.53 12.94
C GLY A 367 15.85 28.39 11.45
N ASN A 368 16.48 27.28 11.05
CA ASN A 368 16.81 27.00 9.66
C ASN A 368 15.77 26.06 9.03
N THR A 369 15.65 26.14 7.70
CA THR A 369 14.87 25.17 6.93
C THR A 369 15.74 23.95 6.59
N PRO A 370 15.35 22.72 6.98
CA PRO A 370 16.10 21.48 6.74
C PRO A 370 15.97 21.02 5.27
N GLN A 371 16.63 21.74 4.38
CA GLN A 371 16.51 21.53 2.92
C GLN A 371 17.10 20.18 2.48
N LEU A 372 18.16 19.70 3.14
CA LEU A 372 18.78 18.44 2.79
C LEU A 372 17.83 17.28 3.10
N GLU A 373 17.25 17.25 4.29
CA GLU A 373 16.33 16.23 4.76
C GLU A 373 15.05 16.20 3.93
N TYR A 374 14.55 17.34 3.49
CA TYR A 374 13.45 17.41 2.53
C TYR A 374 13.82 16.90 1.14
N ARG A 375 15.05 17.15 0.67
CA ARG A 375 15.55 16.61 -0.59
C ARG A 375 15.62 15.08 -0.54
N LEU A 376 16.14 14.53 0.56
CA LEU A 376 16.26 13.08 0.81
C LEU A 376 14.93 12.31 0.71
N LEU A 377 13.79 12.99 0.93
CA LEU A 377 12.45 12.42 0.76
C LEU A 377 11.99 12.33 -0.70
N ARG A 378 12.57 13.15 -1.57
CA ARG A 378 12.09 13.45 -2.92
C ARG A 378 12.95 12.80 -3.99
N GLU A 379 14.25 12.98 -3.86
CA GLU A 379 15.27 12.49 -4.76
C GLU A 379 16.52 12.17 -3.96
N PHE A 380 17.21 11.11 -4.35
CA PHE A 380 18.54 10.83 -3.82
C PHE A 380 19.51 10.93 -5.00
N ALA A 381 20.10 12.11 -5.19
CA ALA A 381 21.03 12.38 -6.28
C ALA A 381 22.41 11.71 -6.07
N PHE A 382 22.57 10.91 -5.01
CA PHE A 382 23.87 10.51 -4.49
C PHE A 382 24.24 9.03 -4.65
N SER A 383 23.42 8.24 -5.36
CA SER A 383 23.81 7.00 -6.06
C SER A 383 22.62 6.51 -6.88
N SER A 384 22.87 5.73 -7.94
CA SER A 384 21.81 5.01 -8.66
C SER A 384 21.06 4.00 -7.78
N ASP A 385 21.65 3.65 -6.64
CA ASP A 385 21.24 2.51 -5.84
C ASP A 385 20.46 2.92 -4.59
N LYS A 386 20.61 4.16 -4.09
CA LYS A 386 19.83 4.70 -2.96
C LYS A 386 18.60 5.44 -3.50
N THR A 387 17.46 5.26 -2.84
CA THR A 387 16.17 5.66 -3.42
C THR A 387 15.36 6.53 -2.46
N PRO A 388 14.74 7.63 -2.93
CA PRO A 388 13.97 8.53 -2.08
C PRO A 388 12.77 7.82 -1.42
N VAL A 389 12.43 8.19 -0.19
CA VAL A 389 11.42 7.42 0.58
C VAL A 389 10.03 7.49 -0.03
N PHE A 390 9.54 8.65 -0.48
CA PHE A 390 8.18 8.75 -1.02
C PHE A 390 7.96 7.86 -2.27
N PRO A 391 8.90 7.80 -3.23
CA PRO A 391 8.89 6.83 -4.33
C PRO A 391 9.10 5.36 -3.93
N ASN A 392 9.44 5.08 -2.68
CA ASN A 392 9.82 3.74 -2.20
C ASN A 392 9.10 3.29 -0.93
N LEU A 393 7.99 3.96 -0.57
CA LEU A 393 7.13 3.54 0.55
C LEU A 393 6.62 2.09 0.39
N HIS A 394 6.59 1.58 -0.85
CA HIS A 394 6.22 0.19 -1.16
C HIS A 394 7.34 -0.84 -0.93
N LYS A 395 8.54 -0.38 -0.55
CA LYS A 395 9.69 -1.20 -0.16
C LYS A 395 9.88 -1.15 1.35
N ASN A 396 10.66 -2.09 1.86
CA ASN A 396 10.92 -2.22 3.29
C ASN A 396 11.66 -0.97 3.83
N LEU A 397 11.14 -0.40 4.93
CA LEU A 397 11.70 0.75 5.63
C LEU A 397 13.19 0.57 5.99
N THR A 398 13.61 -0.64 6.35
CA THR A 398 14.97 -0.94 6.85
C THR A 398 15.99 -1.19 5.74
N LEU A 399 15.58 -1.11 4.48
CA LEU A 399 16.50 -1.22 3.35
C LEU A 399 17.57 -0.13 3.42
N THR A 400 18.82 -0.49 3.10
CA THR A 400 19.94 0.45 3.01
C THR A 400 19.62 1.66 2.12
N GLN A 401 18.81 1.46 1.08
CA GLN A 401 18.34 2.50 0.18
C GLN A 401 17.45 3.56 0.84
N ASN A 402 16.75 3.20 1.91
CA ASN A 402 15.85 4.07 2.68
C ASN A 402 16.52 4.64 3.94
N SER A 403 17.78 4.29 4.22
CA SER A 403 18.53 4.65 5.44
C SER A 403 18.45 6.14 5.80
N TYR A 404 18.64 7.05 4.84
CA TYR A 404 18.51 8.48 5.12
C TYR A 404 17.05 8.92 5.23
N GLY A 405 16.21 8.61 4.25
CA GLY A 405 14.81 9.08 4.24
C GLY A 405 13.92 8.47 5.34
N GLY A 406 14.35 7.37 5.95
CA GLY A 406 13.66 6.72 7.08
C GLY A 406 13.52 7.63 8.31
N TRP A 407 14.25 8.75 8.36
CA TRP A 407 14.05 9.83 9.33
C TRP A 407 12.58 10.26 9.46
N LEU A 408 11.81 10.18 8.36
CA LEU A 408 10.39 10.56 8.34
C LEU A 408 9.53 9.65 9.23
N PHE A 409 9.89 8.37 9.39
CA PHE A 409 9.22 7.48 10.33
C PHE A 409 9.43 7.93 11.77
N PHE A 410 10.67 8.28 12.15
CA PHE A 410 10.98 8.82 13.47
C PHE A 410 10.34 10.20 13.71
N TYR A 411 10.23 11.03 12.66
CA TYR A 411 9.46 12.27 12.74
C TYR A 411 7.99 11.98 13.02
N SER A 412 7.38 11.05 12.28
CA SER A 412 6.01 10.62 12.53
C SER A 412 5.81 10.10 13.95
N ALA A 413 6.71 9.24 14.44
CA ALA A 413 6.64 8.75 15.81
C ALA A 413 6.81 9.87 16.85
N SER A 414 7.69 10.85 16.61
CA SER A 414 7.90 11.99 17.52
C SER A 414 6.70 12.92 17.64
N VAL A 415 5.85 13.00 16.60
CA VAL A 415 4.57 13.73 16.67
C VAL A 415 3.62 13.08 17.67
N ASP A 416 3.64 11.75 17.75
CA ASP A 416 2.72 10.97 18.60
C ASP A 416 3.28 10.76 20.03
N LEU A 417 4.60 10.57 20.15
CA LEU A 417 5.28 10.11 21.38
C LEU A 417 6.26 11.13 21.97
N GLY A 418 6.48 12.25 21.29
CA GLY A 418 7.43 13.29 21.69
C GLY A 418 8.87 13.04 21.21
N ASP A 419 9.70 14.08 21.32
CA ASP A 419 11.04 14.12 20.71
C ASP A 419 12.08 13.24 21.44
N ASN A 420 11.80 12.79 22.67
CA ASN A 420 12.68 11.86 23.38
C ASN A 420 12.72 10.44 22.78
N ILE A 421 11.86 10.14 21.81
CA ILE A 421 11.65 8.78 21.30
C ILE A 421 12.91 8.19 20.66
N VAL A 422 13.68 8.99 19.91
CA VAL A 422 14.92 8.50 19.28
C VAL A 422 15.97 8.14 20.33
N LYS A 423 16.11 8.95 21.38
CA LYS A 423 16.98 8.62 22.52
C LYS A 423 16.54 7.34 23.22
N ALA A 424 15.23 7.15 23.41
CA ALA A 424 14.69 5.93 24.02
C ALA A 424 14.98 4.68 23.17
N VAL A 425 14.88 4.77 21.84
CA VAL A 425 15.25 3.68 20.91
C VAL A 425 16.73 3.30 21.11
N TRP A 426 17.63 4.27 21.15
CA TRP A 426 19.06 4.00 21.36
C TRP A 426 19.39 3.46 22.75
N GLN A 427 18.62 3.83 23.78
CA GLN A 427 18.72 3.23 25.11
C GLN A 427 18.29 1.75 25.11
N ALA A 428 17.27 1.40 24.33
CA ALA A 428 16.82 0.02 24.17
C ALA A 428 17.78 -0.83 23.31
N ALA A 429 18.49 -0.18 22.37
CA ALA A 429 19.45 -0.81 21.47
C ALA A 429 20.81 -1.15 22.11
N VAL A 430 20.99 -0.92 23.42
CA VAL A 430 22.23 -1.29 24.13
C VAL A 430 22.24 -2.82 24.33
N GLY A 431 22.74 -3.54 23.34
CA GLY A 431 22.66 -5.01 23.27
C GLY A 431 21.33 -5.47 22.65
N PRO A 432 20.99 -6.78 22.71
CA PRO A 432 19.70 -7.26 22.20
C PRO A 432 18.52 -6.70 23.01
N PRO A 433 17.42 -6.25 22.37
CA PRO A 433 17.16 -6.24 20.92
C PRO A 433 17.92 -5.13 20.16
N ARG A 434 18.23 -5.35 18.88
CA ARG A 434 18.94 -4.39 17.99
C ARG A 434 18.07 -3.93 16.82
N GLY A 435 18.48 -2.89 16.12
CA GLY A 435 17.86 -2.45 14.87
C GLY A 435 16.35 -2.26 14.99
N ILE A 436 15.60 -2.93 14.11
CA ILE A 436 14.13 -2.82 14.10
C ILE A 436 13.45 -3.41 15.33
N GLU A 437 14.07 -4.38 16.01
CA GLU A 437 13.53 -4.95 17.25
C GLU A 437 13.61 -3.93 18.40
N ALA A 438 14.73 -3.19 18.50
CA ALA A 438 14.88 -2.10 19.46
C ALA A 438 13.85 -0.99 19.20
N VAL A 439 13.64 -0.66 17.92
CA VAL A 439 12.60 0.28 17.50
C VAL A 439 11.23 -0.22 17.93
N ASN A 440 10.86 -1.48 17.67
CA ASN A 440 9.55 -2.02 18.03
C ASN A 440 9.31 -2.10 19.54
N ALA A 441 10.37 -2.27 20.34
CA ALA A 441 10.28 -2.28 21.80
C ALA A 441 9.88 -0.91 22.38
N VAL A 442 10.21 0.17 21.68
CA VAL A 442 9.98 1.56 22.13
C VAL A 442 8.85 2.24 21.35
N ILE A 443 8.73 1.92 20.07
CA ILE A 443 7.73 2.41 19.11
C ILE A 443 6.96 1.18 18.60
N PRO A 444 5.86 0.78 19.26
CA PRO A 444 5.08 -0.39 18.85
C PRO A 444 4.67 -0.29 17.37
N LEU A 445 5.27 -1.11 16.50
CA LEU A 445 5.12 -0.97 15.04
C LEU A 445 3.68 -1.21 14.61
N GLY A 446 2.96 -2.10 15.30
CA GLY A 446 1.54 -2.36 15.05
C GLY A 446 0.63 -1.14 15.21
N GLU A 447 1.05 -0.12 15.96
CA GLU A 447 0.29 1.12 16.14
C GLU A 447 0.85 2.26 15.27
N HIS A 448 2.17 2.49 15.32
CA HIS A 448 2.73 3.72 14.76
C HIS A 448 3.12 3.62 13.29
N PHE A 449 3.40 2.41 12.77
CA PHE A 449 3.74 2.25 11.36
C PHE A 449 2.52 2.46 10.42
N PRO A 450 1.30 1.95 10.72
CA PRO A 450 0.11 2.27 9.93
C PRO A 450 -0.21 3.77 9.92
N ARG A 451 -0.06 4.45 11.07
CA ARG A 451 -0.23 5.91 11.14
C ARG A 451 0.81 6.66 10.32
N TYR A 452 2.07 6.22 10.34
CA TYR A 452 3.12 6.73 9.46
C TYR A 452 2.75 6.54 7.97
N ALA A 453 2.22 5.37 7.59
CA ALA A 453 1.78 5.10 6.22
C ALA A 453 0.65 6.07 5.81
N VAL A 454 -0.37 6.25 6.65
CA VAL A 454 -1.46 7.19 6.37
C VAL A 454 -0.96 8.64 6.29
N ARG A 455 -0.13 9.07 7.23
CA ARG A 455 0.46 10.43 7.25
C ARG A 455 1.31 10.69 6.01
N SER A 456 1.95 9.65 5.49
CA SER A 456 2.73 9.69 4.24
C SER A 456 1.88 9.84 2.98
N TRP A 457 0.55 9.72 3.04
CA TRP A 457 -0.32 10.23 1.96
C TRP A 457 -0.07 11.73 1.72
N ASN A 458 0.24 12.47 2.80
CA ASN A 458 0.69 13.86 2.80
C ASN A 458 -0.13 14.79 1.89
N GLN A 459 -1.45 14.62 1.91
CA GLN A 459 -2.41 15.55 1.32
C GLN A 459 -3.19 16.25 2.43
N ASP A 460 -3.77 17.41 2.11
CA ASP A 460 -4.63 18.14 3.04
C ASP A 460 -5.91 17.35 3.33
N LEU A 461 -5.91 16.63 4.44
CA LEU A 461 -7.08 15.96 5.01
C LEU A 461 -7.67 16.81 6.15
N VAL A 462 -8.99 16.77 6.32
CA VAL A 462 -9.71 17.54 7.34
C VAL A 462 -10.53 16.58 8.21
N PRO A 463 -10.57 16.81 9.54
CA PRO A 463 -9.73 17.73 10.32
C PRO A 463 -8.24 17.34 10.36
N GLN A 464 -7.42 18.32 10.71
CA GLN A 464 -5.98 18.18 10.96
C GLN A 464 -5.75 17.47 12.30
N PRO A 465 -4.61 16.78 12.54
CA PRO A 465 -3.34 16.83 11.80
C PRO A 465 -2.94 15.48 11.18
N TRP A 466 -3.44 15.18 9.98
CA TRP A 466 -3.02 14.01 9.20
C TRP A 466 -1.87 14.24 8.21
N PRO A 467 -1.67 15.42 7.58
CA PRO A 467 -0.43 15.67 6.83
C PRO A 467 0.73 16.05 7.76
N TYR A 468 1.97 15.93 7.26
CA TYR A 468 3.16 16.45 7.95
C TYR A 468 3.14 17.98 7.93
N LYS A 469 2.34 18.62 8.79
CA LYS A 469 2.36 20.07 8.96
C LYS A 469 3.32 20.44 10.08
N THR A 470 4.39 21.12 9.72
CA THR A 470 5.23 21.83 10.69
C THR A 470 4.57 23.18 11.02
N ASN A 471 4.77 23.68 12.25
CA ASN A 471 4.20 24.96 12.69
C ASN A 471 4.62 26.15 11.79
N ASP A 472 5.80 26.06 11.19
CA ASP A 472 6.34 27.05 10.26
C ASP A 472 6.04 26.76 8.78
N LYS A 473 5.26 25.71 8.48
CA LYS A 473 4.79 25.35 7.13
C LYS A 473 5.91 25.12 6.11
N THR A 474 7.10 24.72 6.56
CA THR A 474 8.24 24.45 5.67
C THR A 474 8.24 23.05 5.10
N PHE A 475 7.45 22.12 5.64
CA PHE A 475 7.37 20.77 5.08
C PHE A 475 6.79 20.83 3.66
N PRO A 476 7.46 20.24 2.64
CA PRO A 476 7.01 20.42 1.26
C PRO A 476 5.65 19.74 1.00
N PRO A 477 4.63 20.48 0.53
CA PRO A 477 3.26 19.96 0.39
C PRO A 477 3.07 19.04 -0.82
N ASP A 478 4.04 19.00 -1.74
CA ASP A 478 3.98 18.22 -2.97
C ASP A 478 4.68 16.85 -2.87
N LEU A 479 5.33 16.56 -1.74
CA LEU A 479 5.77 15.21 -1.42
C LEU A 479 4.55 14.31 -1.23
N LYS A 480 4.43 13.28 -2.06
CA LYS A 480 3.30 12.34 -2.03
C LYS A 480 3.78 10.96 -2.43
N PRO A 481 3.10 9.88 -2.02
CA PRO A 481 3.54 8.54 -2.33
C PRO A 481 3.65 8.33 -3.84
N ASP A 482 4.63 7.53 -4.25
CA ASP A 482 4.80 7.05 -5.62
C ASP A 482 5.38 5.61 -5.53
N PRO A 483 4.85 4.61 -6.24
CA PRO A 483 3.65 4.62 -7.07
C PRO A 483 2.35 4.68 -6.25
N ILE A 484 1.40 5.46 -6.75
CA ILE A 484 -0.02 5.36 -6.40
C ILE A 484 -0.68 4.51 -7.49
N THR A 485 -1.32 3.41 -7.10
CA THR A 485 -2.04 2.55 -8.05
C THR A 485 -3.42 3.14 -8.34
N PRO A 486 -3.72 3.61 -9.56
CA PRO A 486 -5.06 4.06 -9.89
C PRO A 486 -6.00 2.86 -10.04
N VAL A 487 -7.20 2.97 -9.48
CA VAL A 487 -8.28 1.98 -9.62
C VAL A 487 -9.54 2.72 -10.09
N ASN A 488 -9.83 2.64 -11.38
CA ASN A 488 -10.89 3.44 -11.99
C ASN A 488 -12.11 2.57 -12.31
N PHE A 489 -13.23 2.85 -11.65
CA PHE A 489 -14.51 2.20 -11.93
C PHE A 489 -15.29 2.99 -12.98
N LEU A 490 -15.07 2.66 -14.26
CA LEU A 490 -15.82 3.24 -15.38
C LEU A 490 -17.19 2.57 -15.59
N ARG A 491 -17.34 1.33 -15.13
CA ARG A 491 -18.53 0.50 -15.17
C ARG A 491 -18.54 -0.46 -13.98
N ALA A 492 -19.68 -1.08 -13.71
CA ALA A 492 -19.77 -2.08 -12.66
C ALA A 492 -18.74 -3.20 -12.89
N THR A 493 -17.94 -3.52 -11.88
CA THR A 493 -16.85 -4.51 -11.93
C THR A 493 -16.34 -4.81 -10.53
N ILE A 494 -15.52 -5.85 -10.41
CA ILE A 494 -14.71 -6.15 -9.22
C ILE A 494 -13.26 -5.83 -9.54
N GLN A 495 -12.53 -5.22 -8.60
CA GLN A 495 -11.09 -4.93 -8.71
C GLN A 495 -10.38 -5.40 -7.43
N THR A 496 -9.40 -6.29 -7.57
CA THR A 496 -8.59 -6.78 -6.45
C THR A 496 -7.34 -5.92 -6.27
N LEU A 497 -6.99 -5.63 -5.01
CA LEU A 497 -5.80 -4.88 -4.61
C LEU A 497 -4.60 -5.82 -4.40
N ASN A 498 -4.29 -6.65 -5.40
CA ASN A 498 -3.36 -7.79 -5.29
C ASN A 498 -1.86 -7.44 -5.34
N LYS A 499 -1.48 -6.18 -5.11
CA LYS A 499 -0.07 -5.78 -5.18
C LYS A 499 0.65 -6.22 -3.90
N PRO A 500 1.74 -7.01 -3.98
CA PRO A 500 2.44 -7.49 -2.79
C PRO A 500 2.95 -6.34 -1.93
N VAL A 501 2.65 -6.37 -0.63
CA VAL A 501 3.18 -5.43 0.35
C VAL A 501 4.31 -6.13 1.10
N THR A 502 5.53 -5.66 0.85
CA THR A 502 6.76 -6.21 1.47
C THR A 502 6.78 -5.92 2.99
N PRO A 503 7.67 -6.55 3.77
CA PRO A 503 7.81 -6.24 5.19
C PRO A 503 8.05 -4.74 5.42
N LEU A 504 7.42 -4.15 6.44
CA LEU A 504 7.60 -2.74 6.82
C LEU A 504 7.45 -1.78 5.64
N ALA A 505 6.41 -1.98 4.85
CA ALA A 505 6.10 -1.19 3.65
C ALA A 505 4.61 -0.83 3.59
N ALA A 506 4.27 0.12 2.73
CA ALA A 506 2.93 0.58 2.46
C ALA A 506 2.65 0.77 0.97
N ARG A 507 1.43 0.47 0.54
CA ARG A 507 0.93 0.74 -0.82
C ARG A 507 -0.31 1.62 -0.77
N TYR A 508 -0.45 2.42 -1.81
CA TYR A 508 -1.50 3.42 -1.94
C TYR A 508 -2.30 3.12 -3.20
N HIS A 509 -3.61 2.98 -3.04
CA HIS A 509 -4.56 2.80 -4.13
C HIS A 509 -5.47 4.01 -4.17
N ARG A 510 -5.50 4.72 -5.30
CA ARG A 510 -6.41 5.84 -5.53
C ARG A 510 -7.57 5.37 -6.38
N VAL A 511 -8.74 5.31 -5.78
CA VAL A 511 -9.94 4.73 -6.36
C VAL A 511 -10.89 5.85 -6.76
N THR A 512 -11.34 5.82 -8.01
CA THR A 512 -12.32 6.78 -8.54
C THR A 512 -13.51 6.06 -9.16
N PHE A 513 -14.68 6.70 -9.12
CA PHE A 513 -15.94 6.09 -9.51
C PHE A 513 -16.71 6.98 -10.49
N ALA A 514 -17.00 6.46 -11.69
CA ALA A 514 -17.90 7.12 -12.64
C ALA A 514 -19.32 7.24 -12.07
N ASN A 515 -20.13 8.17 -12.58
CA ASN A 515 -21.50 8.41 -12.10
C ASN A 515 -22.43 7.19 -12.18
N GLY A 516 -22.10 6.22 -13.03
CA GLY A 516 -22.85 4.96 -13.14
C GLY A 516 -22.63 3.96 -12.01
N ILE A 517 -21.60 4.15 -11.20
CA ILE A 517 -21.40 3.33 -10.00
C ILE A 517 -22.27 3.92 -8.90
N ARG A 518 -23.23 3.17 -8.41
CA ARG A 518 -24.23 3.64 -7.45
C ARG A 518 -24.01 3.06 -6.05
N LYS A 519 -23.32 1.92 -5.96
CA LYS A 519 -22.94 1.27 -4.70
C LYS A 519 -21.48 0.82 -4.78
N VAL A 520 -20.75 1.00 -3.69
CA VAL A 520 -19.34 0.57 -3.57
C VAL A 520 -19.21 -0.32 -2.35
N THR A 521 -18.70 -1.53 -2.52
CA THR A 521 -18.36 -2.44 -1.44
C THR A 521 -16.86 -2.66 -1.41
N PHE A 522 -16.23 -2.42 -0.26
CA PHE A 522 -14.87 -2.85 0.02
C PHE A 522 -14.92 -4.12 0.88
N GLU A 523 -14.17 -5.14 0.48
CA GLU A 523 -14.01 -6.38 1.25
C GLU A 523 -12.57 -6.56 1.66
N ASN A 524 -12.35 -6.72 2.96
CA ASN A 524 -11.04 -6.83 3.56
C ASN A 524 -10.73 -8.27 3.95
N PHE A 525 -10.08 -8.98 3.03
CA PHE A 525 -9.59 -10.33 3.30
C PHE A 525 -8.36 -10.37 4.23
N PHE A 526 -7.83 -9.21 4.61
CA PHE A 526 -6.74 -9.10 5.58
C PHE A 526 -7.22 -8.84 7.02
N SER A 527 -8.53 -8.78 7.27
CA SER A 527 -9.09 -8.44 8.59
C SER A 527 -8.58 -9.34 9.75
N SER A 528 -8.29 -10.60 9.43
CA SER A 528 -7.80 -11.62 10.36
C SER A 528 -6.27 -11.69 10.46
N ILE A 529 -5.52 -10.93 9.63
CA ILE A 529 -4.06 -10.94 9.62
C ILE A 529 -3.53 -9.88 10.60
N PRO A 530 -2.85 -10.24 11.71
CA PRO A 530 -2.51 -9.28 12.77
C PRO A 530 -1.58 -8.14 12.35
N TYR A 531 -0.73 -8.37 11.34
CA TYR A 531 0.28 -7.43 10.85
C TYR A 531 -0.11 -6.73 9.54
N ALA A 532 -1.30 -7.02 9.01
CA ALA A 532 -1.86 -6.32 7.87
C ALA A 532 -2.75 -5.19 8.38
N HIS A 533 -2.50 -3.98 7.88
CA HIS A 533 -3.29 -2.81 8.24
C HIS A 533 -3.85 -2.18 6.98
N VAL A 534 -5.14 -1.85 7.04
CA VAL A 534 -5.88 -1.26 5.93
C VAL A 534 -6.52 0.01 6.45
N TRP A 535 -6.08 1.15 5.95
CA TRP A 535 -6.67 2.45 6.25
C TRP A 535 -7.34 3.02 5.02
N ALA A 536 -8.44 3.74 5.24
CA ALA A 536 -9.19 4.39 4.19
C ALA A 536 -9.28 5.89 4.42
N VAL A 537 -9.01 6.66 3.37
CA VAL A 537 -9.29 8.09 3.33
C VAL A 537 -10.38 8.33 2.30
N LYS A 538 -11.55 8.77 2.77
CA LYS A 538 -12.74 8.89 1.94
C LYS A 538 -13.00 10.32 1.52
N LYS A 539 -13.47 10.49 0.30
CA LYS A 539 -14.11 11.72 -0.15
C LYS A 539 -15.59 11.48 -0.33
N ILE A 540 -16.41 12.08 0.55
CA ILE A 540 -17.87 12.02 0.49
C ILE A 540 -18.36 13.33 -0.10
N GLY A 541 -19.03 13.26 -1.24
CA GLY A 541 -19.32 14.42 -2.07
C GLY A 541 -18.03 15.14 -2.46
N ASN A 542 -17.86 16.38 -2.00
CA ASN A 542 -16.65 17.17 -2.23
C ASN A 542 -15.68 17.18 -1.04
N ASP A 543 -16.08 16.59 0.09
CA ASP A 543 -15.36 16.72 1.36
C ASP A 543 -14.55 15.47 1.67
N TRP A 544 -13.25 15.66 1.89
CA TRP A 544 -12.41 14.63 2.49
C TRP A 544 -12.79 14.44 3.96
N LYS A 545 -12.90 13.18 4.39
CA LYS A 545 -13.15 12.78 5.77
C LYS A 545 -11.86 12.34 6.45
N GLU A 546 -11.92 12.20 7.77
CA GLU A 546 -10.81 11.63 8.53
C GLU A 546 -10.45 10.24 8.00
N PRO A 547 -9.15 9.89 7.98
CA PRO A 547 -8.71 8.53 7.82
C PRO A 547 -9.37 7.60 8.84
N GLU A 548 -9.86 6.46 8.36
CA GLU A 548 -10.45 5.41 9.18
C GLU A 548 -9.61 4.14 9.11
N ASP A 549 -9.42 3.51 10.27
CA ASP A 549 -8.80 2.20 10.36
C ASP A 549 -9.83 1.12 10.01
N TRP A 550 -9.63 0.43 8.89
CA TRP A 550 -10.46 -0.69 8.43
C TRP A 550 -9.77 -2.04 8.63
N SER A 551 -8.69 -2.09 9.39
CA SER A 551 -7.86 -3.30 9.56
C SER A 551 -8.61 -4.48 10.19
N LYS A 552 -9.72 -4.23 10.90
CA LYS A 552 -10.57 -5.28 11.51
C LYS A 552 -11.98 -5.35 10.91
N GLU A 553 -12.24 -4.56 9.89
CA GLU A 553 -13.54 -4.46 9.24
C GLU A 553 -13.54 -5.41 8.04
N GLU A 554 -14.28 -6.52 8.11
CA GLU A 554 -14.36 -7.48 7.00
C GLU A 554 -14.97 -6.84 5.74
N GLN A 555 -15.87 -5.88 5.92
CA GLN A 555 -16.56 -5.22 4.82
C GLN A 555 -16.95 -3.78 5.15
N LYS A 556 -16.90 -2.90 4.15
CA LYS A 556 -17.53 -1.56 4.17
C LYS A 556 -18.37 -1.36 2.92
N ILE A 557 -19.56 -0.80 3.07
CA ILE A 557 -20.49 -0.53 1.96
C ILE A 557 -20.80 0.96 1.96
N PHE A 558 -20.80 1.57 0.78
CA PHE A 558 -21.18 2.96 0.55
C PHE A 558 -22.28 3.04 -0.48
N CYS A 559 -23.34 3.75 -0.12
CA CYS A 559 -24.42 4.07 -1.02
C CYS A 559 -24.23 5.44 -1.67
N ARG A 560 -23.88 5.47 -2.97
CA ARG A 560 -23.64 6.74 -3.66
C ARG A 560 -24.90 7.54 -3.98
N ASP A 561 -26.06 6.95 -3.73
CA ASP A 561 -27.38 7.61 -3.85
C ASP A 561 -27.71 8.48 -2.65
N MET A 562 -27.09 8.20 -1.50
CA MET A 562 -27.27 8.97 -0.28
C MET A 562 -26.16 10.02 -0.17
N ALA A 563 -26.55 11.27 0.12
CA ALA A 563 -25.62 12.40 0.07
C ALA A 563 -24.44 12.27 1.07
N ASP A 564 -24.69 11.68 2.23
CA ASP A 564 -23.73 11.41 3.31
C ASP A 564 -22.90 10.13 3.09
N GLU A 565 -23.25 9.30 2.11
CA GLU A 565 -22.50 8.12 1.69
C GLU A 565 -21.99 8.21 0.24
N ASN A 566 -22.14 9.37 -0.41
CA ASN A 566 -21.72 9.61 -1.79
C ASN A 566 -20.19 9.61 -1.94
N LEU A 567 -19.61 8.43 -1.92
CA LEU A 567 -18.19 8.19 -2.09
C LEU A 567 -17.76 8.53 -3.52
N THR A 568 -17.11 9.68 -3.69
CA THR A 568 -16.61 10.15 -4.99
C THR A 568 -15.19 9.69 -5.26
N GLU A 569 -14.39 9.55 -4.20
CA GLU A 569 -13.01 9.12 -4.25
C GLU A 569 -12.65 8.38 -2.96
N LEU A 570 -11.77 7.39 -3.07
CA LEU A 570 -11.30 6.58 -1.95
C LEU A 570 -9.81 6.32 -2.09
N ILE A 571 -9.04 6.62 -1.04
CA ILE A 571 -7.64 6.20 -0.92
C ILE A 571 -7.60 5.02 0.02
N ILE A 572 -7.11 3.87 -0.45
CA ILE A 572 -6.80 2.72 0.39
C ILE A 572 -5.30 2.65 0.59
N VAL A 573 -4.90 2.70 1.87
CA VAL A 573 -3.52 2.51 2.30
C VAL A 573 -3.41 1.13 2.93
N VAL A 574 -2.64 0.24 2.29
CA VAL A 574 -2.36 -1.09 2.81
C VAL A 574 -0.93 -1.12 3.31
N SER A 575 -0.71 -1.38 4.59
CA SER A 575 0.62 -1.44 5.19
C SER A 575 0.87 -2.76 5.92
N ASN A 576 2.14 -3.17 5.96
CA ASN A 576 2.60 -4.40 6.58
C ASN A 576 3.54 -4.09 7.74
N THR A 577 3.19 -4.48 8.96
CA THR A 577 4.04 -4.28 10.14
C THR A 577 4.90 -5.50 10.46
N HIS A 578 4.81 -6.57 9.67
CA HIS A 578 5.68 -7.71 9.81
C HIS A 578 7.11 -7.32 9.38
N GLN A 579 8.11 -7.77 10.13
CA GLN A 579 9.51 -7.40 9.90
C GLN A 579 10.19 -8.26 8.81
N GLN A 580 9.76 -9.51 8.65
CA GLN A 580 10.39 -10.48 7.73
C GLN A 580 9.52 -10.93 6.53
N PHE A 581 8.22 -11.15 6.71
CA PHE A 581 7.34 -11.72 5.68
C PHE A 581 6.45 -10.68 5.00
N PRO A 582 6.25 -10.77 3.67
CA PRO A 582 5.28 -9.95 2.97
C PRO A 582 3.83 -10.34 3.36
N LEU A 583 2.87 -9.48 3.05
CA LEU A 583 1.46 -9.86 3.11
C LEU A 583 1.16 -10.96 2.07
N PRO A 584 0.26 -11.91 2.38
CA PRO A 584 -0.14 -12.92 1.41
C PRO A 584 -0.80 -12.25 0.19
N PRO A 585 -0.54 -12.73 -1.03
CA PRO A 585 -1.11 -12.14 -2.24
C PRO A 585 -2.59 -12.46 -2.43
N ASP A 586 -3.08 -13.56 -1.84
CA ASP A 586 -4.47 -14.01 -1.95
C ASP A 586 -4.99 -14.67 -0.65
N PRO A 587 -6.29 -14.52 -0.33
CA PRO A 587 -7.19 -13.55 -0.93
C PRO A 587 -6.78 -12.11 -0.55
N ALA A 588 -6.61 -11.23 -1.53
CA ALA A 588 -6.32 -9.81 -1.31
C ALA A 588 -7.61 -8.99 -1.20
N PRO A 589 -7.59 -7.85 -0.48
CA PRO A 589 -8.72 -6.94 -0.43
C PRO A 589 -9.23 -6.57 -1.83
N ARG A 590 -10.54 -6.42 -1.99
CA ARG A 590 -11.15 -6.06 -3.28
C ARG A 590 -12.20 -4.99 -3.11
N ILE A 591 -12.44 -4.26 -4.20
CA ILE A 591 -13.49 -3.26 -4.30
C ILE A 591 -14.46 -3.69 -5.38
N ILE A 592 -15.74 -3.67 -5.06
CA ILE A 592 -16.86 -3.99 -5.93
C ILE A 592 -17.60 -2.68 -6.20
N GLY A 593 -17.61 -2.25 -7.45
CA GLY A 593 -18.46 -1.15 -7.90
C GLY A 593 -19.69 -1.72 -8.59
N ASP A 594 -20.87 -1.38 -8.10
CA ASP A 594 -22.14 -1.83 -8.67
C ASP A 594 -22.91 -0.64 -9.27
N SER A 595 -23.65 -0.91 -10.36
CA SER A 595 -24.56 0.06 -10.98
C SER A 595 -25.96 0.04 -10.39
N VAL A 596 -26.28 -1.04 -9.66
CA VAL A 596 -27.50 -1.13 -8.87
C VAL A 596 -27.33 -0.20 -7.69
N GLY A 597 -28.25 0.76 -7.59
CA GLY A 597 -28.30 1.69 -6.47
C GLY A 597 -28.66 1.01 -5.17
N CYS A 598 -28.86 1.86 -4.18
CA CYS A 598 -29.10 1.49 -2.78
C CYS A 598 -30.12 2.45 -2.17
N ASP A 599 -30.74 3.27 -3.00
CA ASP A 599 -31.98 4.00 -2.72
C ASP A 599 -33.15 3.33 -3.47
N TYR A 600 -34.21 4.04 -3.81
CA TYR A 600 -35.41 3.45 -4.41
C TYR A 600 -35.23 2.97 -5.85
N ILE A 601 -35.97 1.93 -6.23
CA ILE A 601 -36.23 1.54 -7.62
C ILE A 601 -37.68 1.89 -7.94
N ALA A 602 -37.95 2.55 -9.07
CA ALA A 602 -39.31 2.90 -9.46
C ALA A 602 -39.55 2.73 -10.96
N GLY A 603 -40.81 2.63 -11.33
CA GLY A 603 -41.23 2.56 -12.71
C GLY A 603 -42.63 1.99 -12.80
N TRP A 604 -42.88 1.13 -13.79
CA TRP A 604 -44.21 0.59 -14.04
C TRP A 604 -44.21 -0.89 -14.40
N ALA A 605 -45.37 -1.53 -14.16
CA ALA A 605 -45.66 -2.86 -14.64
C ALA A 605 -47.09 -2.96 -15.17
N GLN A 606 -47.30 -3.87 -16.12
CA GLN A 606 -48.59 -4.26 -16.67
C GLN A 606 -48.61 -5.79 -16.83
N ALA A 607 -49.73 -6.40 -16.49
CA ALA A 607 -49.99 -7.81 -16.70
C ALA A 607 -51.23 -8.01 -17.58
N THR A 608 -51.16 -9.00 -18.47
CA THR A 608 -52.30 -9.55 -19.19
C THR A 608 -52.35 -11.05 -18.89
N LEU A 609 -53.45 -11.52 -18.30
CA LEU A 609 -53.74 -12.95 -18.15
C LEU A 609 -54.84 -13.32 -19.14
N ARG A 610 -54.60 -14.32 -19.98
CA ARG A 610 -55.63 -14.95 -20.80
C ARG A 610 -55.85 -16.37 -20.33
N VAL A 611 -57.07 -16.66 -19.89
CA VAL A 611 -57.49 -18.01 -19.49
C VAL A 611 -58.33 -18.59 -20.61
N LYS A 612 -57.91 -19.74 -21.15
CA LYS A 612 -58.66 -20.46 -22.17
C LYS A 612 -58.89 -21.90 -21.76
N GLU A 613 -60.15 -22.34 -21.72
CA GLU A 613 -60.54 -23.70 -21.35
C GLU A 613 -61.85 -24.06 -22.05
N GLY A 614 -61.80 -24.90 -23.10
CA GLY A 614 -62.97 -25.15 -23.95
C GLY A 614 -63.47 -23.88 -24.63
N ASP A 615 -64.76 -23.55 -24.43
CA ASP A 615 -65.40 -22.32 -24.93
C ASP A 615 -65.12 -21.09 -24.05
N ASN A 616 -64.45 -21.26 -22.90
CA ASN A 616 -64.07 -20.16 -22.04
C ASN A 616 -62.85 -19.43 -22.63
N ASP A 617 -62.95 -18.12 -22.80
CA ASP A 617 -61.86 -17.23 -23.22
C ASP A 617 -62.03 -15.90 -22.50
N VAL A 618 -61.31 -15.75 -21.39
CA VAL A 618 -61.38 -14.56 -20.55
C VAL A 618 -60.02 -13.90 -20.49
N SER A 619 -59.99 -12.60 -20.78
CA SER A 619 -58.81 -11.76 -20.69
C SER A 619 -58.91 -10.85 -19.47
N TYR A 620 -57.86 -10.80 -18.67
CA TYR A 620 -57.69 -9.89 -17.55
C TYR A 620 -56.48 -9.02 -17.85
N VAL A 621 -56.66 -7.71 -17.85
CA VAL A 621 -55.61 -6.74 -18.11
C VAL A 621 -55.48 -5.83 -16.90
N SER A 622 -54.29 -5.77 -16.31
CA SER A 622 -54.01 -4.75 -15.31
C SER A 622 -53.76 -3.41 -16.00
N SER A 623 -54.11 -2.31 -15.34
CA SER A 623 -53.59 -0.99 -15.69
C SER A 623 -52.08 -0.97 -15.50
N ARG A 624 -51.41 -0.04 -16.19
CA ARG A 624 -50.02 0.32 -15.92
C ARG A 624 -49.94 0.86 -14.48
N ALA A 625 -49.36 0.08 -13.58
CA ALA A 625 -49.26 0.43 -12.18
C ALA A 625 -47.89 1.03 -11.90
N ASN A 626 -47.86 2.18 -11.21
CA ASN A 626 -46.62 2.78 -10.76
C ASN A 626 -46.10 2.00 -9.56
N LEU A 627 -44.93 1.40 -9.72
CA LEU A 627 -44.27 0.63 -8.69
C LEU A 627 -43.09 1.43 -8.14
N LYS A 628 -42.93 1.38 -6.82
CA LYS A 628 -41.78 1.94 -6.12
C LYS A 628 -41.32 0.92 -5.09
N PHE A 629 -40.05 0.60 -5.10
CA PHE A 629 -39.40 -0.37 -4.25
C PHE A 629 -38.37 0.35 -3.38
N LYS A 630 -38.39 0.10 -2.08
CA LYS A 630 -37.42 0.63 -1.12
C LYS A 630 -36.41 -0.47 -0.77
N PRO A 631 -35.10 -0.16 -0.66
CA PRO A 631 -34.14 -1.10 -0.12
C PRO A 631 -34.60 -1.61 1.24
N ARG A 632 -34.52 -2.93 1.43
CA ARG A 632 -34.84 -3.56 2.69
C ARG A 632 -33.76 -3.24 3.72
N ALA A 633 -34.17 -2.84 4.92
CA ALA A 633 -33.25 -2.49 5.99
C ALA A 633 -32.51 -3.74 6.53
N SER A 634 -31.23 -3.58 6.88
CA SER A 634 -30.49 -4.57 7.66
C SER A 634 -31.14 -4.72 9.05
N PRO A 635 -31.26 -5.94 9.62
CA PRO A 635 -30.68 -7.22 9.19
C PRO A 635 -31.60 -8.09 8.33
N LEU A 636 -32.74 -7.59 7.82
CA LEU A 636 -33.72 -8.39 7.10
C LEU A 636 -33.29 -8.79 5.67
N GLN A 637 -32.07 -8.41 5.26
CA GLN A 637 -31.44 -8.89 4.03
C GLN A 637 -31.05 -10.36 4.23
N ASP A 638 -31.87 -11.29 3.74
CA ASP A 638 -31.69 -12.73 4.00
C ASP A 638 -30.74 -13.44 3.02
N MET A 639 -30.36 -12.78 1.92
CA MET A 639 -29.40 -13.28 0.94
C MET A 639 -28.15 -12.40 0.89
N GLN A 640 -27.04 -12.91 1.40
CA GLN A 640 -25.74 -12.24 1.35
C GLN A 640 -25.33 -11.95 -0.10
N GLY A 641 -24.83 -10.74 -0.36
CA GLY A 641 -24.42 -10.31 -1.70
C GLY A 641 -25.54 -9.76 -2.59
N ASN A 642 -26.80 -9.96 -2.22
CA ASN A 642 -27.94 -9.41 -2.94
C ASN A 642 -28.35 -8.04 -2.39
N THR A 643 -29.02 -7.25 -3.22
CA THR A 643 -29.74 -6.06 -2.76
C THR A 643 -31.23 -6.34 -2.86
N GLN A 644 -31.86 -6.46 -1.70
CA GLN A 644 -33.28 -6.75 -1.57
C GLN A 644 -34.09 -5.49 -1.39
N TYR A 645 -35.28 -5.47 -1.97
CA TYR A 645 -36.20 -4.33 -1.91
C TYR A 645 -37.63 -4.78 -1.60
N ASP A 646 -38.32 -3.94 -0.82
CA ASP A 646 -39.72 -4.11 -0.46
C ASP A 646 -40.60 -3.16 -1.28
N LEU A 647 -41.74 -3.67 -1.75
CA LEU A 647 -42.70 -2.86 -2.50
C LEU A 647 -43.39 -1.84 -1.59
N MET A 648 -43.40 -0.57 -2.01
CA MET A 648 -44.13 0.52 -1.36
C MET A 648 -45.64 0.44 -1.66
N PRO A 649 -46.49 1.06 -0.82
CA PRO A 649 -47.93 1.10 -1.07
C PRO A 649 -48.24 1.56 -2.49
N THR A 650 -49.12 0.83 -3.16
CA THR A 650 -49.60 1.18 -4.51
C THR A 650 -50.99 0.61 -4.72
N ALA A 651 -51.68 1.05 -5.78
CA ALA A 651 -52.97 0.51 -6.16
C ALA A 651 -52.87 -0.10 -7.56
N VAL A 652 -53.40 -1.31 -7.71
CA VAL A 652 -53.41 -2.05 -8.97
C VAL A 652 -54.85 -2.21 -9.40
N THR A 653 -55.16 -1.78 -10.60
CA THR A 653 -56.50 -1.89 -11.16
C THR A 653 -56.52 -2.95 -12.24
N TRP A 654 -57.43 -3.92 -12.14
CA TRP A 654 -57.63 -4.97 -13.14
C TRP A 654 -58.95 -4.76 -13.87
N THR A 655 -58.92 -4.93 -15.18
CA THR A 655 -60.10 -4.95 -16.04
C THR A 655 -60.25 -6.35 -16.61
N ALA A 656 -61.45 -6.94 -16.52
CA ALA A 656 -61.75 -8.22 -17.15
C ALA A 656 -62.68 -8.02 -18.34
N SER A 657 -62.49 -8.84 -19.37
CA SER A 657 -63.39 -8.92 -20.52
C SER A 657 -63.30 -10.31 -21.15
N GLY A 658 -64.43 -10.94 -21.42
CA GLY A 658 -64.49 -12.19 -22.18
C GLY A 658 -65.75 -13.00 -21.88
N HIS A 659 -65.68 -14.30 -22.20
CA HIS A 659 -66.80 -15.21 -22.04
C HIS A 659 -66.42 -16.49 -21.31
N GLU A 660 -67.37 -17.04 -20.56
CA GLU A 660 -67.27 -18.36 -19.93
C GLU A 660 -68.58 -19.11 -20.24
N GLY A 661 -68.51 -20.04 -21.20
CA GLY A 661 -69.69 -20.54 -21.91
C GLY A 661 -70.47 -19.39 -22.56
N ASP A 662 -71.79 -19.36 -22.36
CA ASP A 662 -72.64 -18.29 -22.87
C ASP A 662 -72.65 -17.02 -21.99
N CYS A 663 -71.91 -17.00 -20.88
CA CYS A 663 -71.87 -15.87 -19.96
C CYS A 663 -70.81 -14.84 -20.37
N THR A 664 -71.09 -13.55 -20.19
CA THR A 664 -70.12 -12.45 -20.36
C THR A 664 -69.51 -12.09 -19.01
N ILE A 665 -68.17 -11.95 -18.97
CA ILE A 665 -67.43 -11.45 -17.82
C ILE A 665 -66.91 -10.05 -18.16
N ASP A 666 -67.26 -9.06 -17.33
CA ASP A 666 -66.81 -7.68 -17.48
C ASP A 666 -66.62 -6.98 -16.13
N GLY A 667 -65.91 -5.85 -16.17
CA GLY A 667 -65.79 -4.93 -15.05
C GLY A 667 -64.35 -4.63 -14.64
N GLN A 668 -64.25 -3.84 -13.58
CA GLN A 668 -62.99 -3.32 -13.07
C GLN A 668 -62.93 -3.52 -11.55
N ILE A 669 -61.78 -3.98 -11.06
CA ILE A 669 -61.48 -4.10 -9.62
C ILE A 669 -60.21 -3.31 -9.32
N SER A 670 -60.14 -2.67 -8.15
CA SER A 670 -58.92 -2.02 -7.67
C SER A 670 -58.46 -2.68 -6.37
N ILE A 671 -57.18 -2.99 -6.31
CA ILE A 671 -56.54 -3.70 -5.20
C ILE A 671 -55.47 -2.78 -4.64
N THR A 672 -55.64 -2.37 -3.39
CA THR A 672 -54.64 -1.59 -2.66
C THR A 672 -53.62 -2.52 -2.03
N ILE A 673 -52.36 -2.36 -2.41
CA ILE A 673 -51.22 -3.02 -1.76
C ILE A 673 -50.83 -2.18 -0.54
N PRO A 674 -50.82 -2.75 0.67
CA PRO A 674 -50.53 -2.01 1.89
C PRO A 674 -49.03 -1.67 2.01
N SER A 675 -48.69 -0.79 2.96
CA SER A 675 -47.29 -0.49 3.27
C SER A 675 -46.54 -1.73 3.73
N PHE A 676 -45.24 -1.80 3.41
CA PHE A 676 -44.37 -2.91 3.78
C PHE A 676 -44.39 -3.23 5.29
N GLU A 677 -44.50 -2.22 6.16
CA GLU A 677 -44.64 -2.40 7.63
C GLU A 677 -45.88 -3.21 8.03
N ASN A 678 -46.89 -3.25 7.16
CA ASN A 678 -48.17 -3.94 7.38
C ASN A 678 -48.31 -5.19 6.50
N GLN A 679 -47.27 -5.58 5.75
CA GLN A 679 -47.31 -6.80 4.94
C GLN A 679 -47.00 -8.00 5.83
N PRO A 680 -47.84 -9.05 5.84
CA PRO A 680 -47.48 -10.30 6.49
C PRO A 680 -46.23 -10.87 5.79
N LEU A 681 -45.27 -11.33 6.60
CA LEU A 681 -44.12 -12.08 6.10
C LEU A 681 -44.57 -13.51 5.76
N ASP A 682 -44.06 -14.04 4.66
CA ASP A 682 -44.16 -15.45 4.34
C ASP A 682 -43.38 -16.26 5.41
N ASN A 683 -44.08 -17.16 6.11
CA ASN A 683 -43.55 -17.92 7.24
C ASN A 683 -42.33 -18.80 6.88
N LEU A 684 -42.08 -19.06 5.60
CA LEU A 684 -41.00 -19.93 5.15
C LEU A 684 -39.72 -19.17 4.74
N VAL A 685 -39.85 -17.92 4.29
CA VAL A 685 -38.73 -17.20 3.63
C VAL A 685 -38.62 -15.73 4.09
N LEU A 686 -39.38 -15.28 5.10
CA LEU A 686 -39.38 -13.89 5.58
C LEU A 686 -39.58 -12.83 4.46
N GLN A 687 -40.26 -13.20 3.38
CA GLN A 687 -40.56 -12.31 2.26
C GLN A 687 -41.92 -11.62 2.45
N PRO A 688 -42.08 -10.33 2.12
CA PRO A 688 -43.37 -9.66 2.12
C PRO A 688 -44.35 -10.35 1.17
N ALA A 689 -45.56 -10.59 1.65
CA ALA A 689 -46.57 -11.32 0.88
C ALA A 689 -46.98 -10.65 -0.44
N PHE A 690 -46.92 -9.31 -0.52
CA PHE A 690 -47.46 -8.57 -1.67
C PHE A 690 -46.42 -8.12 -2.67
N GLY A 691 -45.18 -7.81 -2.25
CA GLY A 691 -44.21 -7.35 -3.23
C GLY A 691 -42.77 -7.32 -2.74
N TYR A 692 -41.90 -7.88 -3.56
CA TYR A 692 -40.48 -8.03 -3.28
C TYR A 692 -39.67 -8.00 -4.58
N MET A 693 -38.50 -7.36 -4.54
CA MET A 693 -37.53 -7.38 -5.62
C MET A 693 -36.15 -7.76 -5.08
N ASN A 694 -35.52 -8.72 -5.73
CA ASN A 694 -34.14 -9.13 -5.46
C ASN A 694 -33.29 -8.71 -6.65
N VAL A 695 -32.20 -7.99 -6.38
CA VAL A 695 -31.21 -7.68 -7.41
C VAL A 695 -29.88 -8.28 -7.00
N VAL A 696 -29.39 -9.18 -7.83
CA VAL A 696 -28.09 -9.83 -7.66
C VAL A 696 -27.08 -9.07 -8.49
N GLY A 697 -26.06 -8.53 -7.82
CA GLY A 697 -24.96 -7.84 -8.47
C GLY A 697 -24.06 -8.79 -9.26
N LEU A 698 -22.99 -8.24 -9.83
CA LEU A 698 -22.05 -9.00 -10.68
C LEU A 698 -21.42 -10.21 -9.99
N ASP A 699 -21.12 -10.13 -8.69
CA ASP A 699 -20.44 -11.21 -7.94
C ASP A 699 -21.33 -12.46 -7.75
N GLY A 700 -22.67 -12.30 -7.88
CA GLY A 700 -23.64 -13.38 -7.67
C GLY A 700 -24.34 -13.88 -8.94
N GLY A 701 -23.98 -13.38 -10.13
CA GLY A 701 -24.53 -13.84 -11.41
C GLY A 701 -25.31 -12.80 -12.24
N ASP A 702 -25.40 -11.55 -11.79
CA ASP A 702 -25.97 -10.41 -12.54
C ASP A 702 -27.41 -10.60 -13.08
N PHE A 703 -28.35 -10.85 -12.16
CA PHE A 703 -29.76 -11.04 -12.48
C PHE A 703 -30.68 -10.37 -11.46
N HIS A 704 -31.97 -10.32 -11.75
CA HIS A 704 -33.00 -9.86 -10.85
C HIS A 704 -34.20 -10.81 -10.81
N SER A 705 -34.90 -10.76 -9.69
CA SER A 705 -36.18 -11.41 -9.45
C SER A 705 -37.15 -10.37 -8.91
N ILE A 706 -38.38 -10.36 -9.41
CA ILE A 706 -39.42 -9.42 -9.01
C ILE A 706 -40.72 -10.20 -8.82
N LYS A 707 -41.33 -10.06 -7.65
CA LYS A 707 -42.62 -10.66 -7.33
C LYS A 707 -43.53 -9.56 -6.84
N VAL A 708 -44.65 -9.35 -7.51
CA VAL A 708 -45.71 -8.42 -7.09
C VAL A 708 -47.05 -9.13 -7.18
N SER A 709 -47.60 -9.51 -6.03
CA SER A 709 -48.96 -10.04 -5.92
C SER A 709 -49.96 -8.89 -5.77
N ALA A 710 -51.01 -8.95 -6.57
CA ALA A 710 -52.14 -8.04 -6.49
C ALA A 710 -53.41 -8.89 -6.40
N THR A 711 -53.56 -9.63 -5.30
CA THR A 711 -54.71 -10.49 -5.01
C THR A 711 -55.60 -9.89 -3.92
N SER A 712 -56.90 -10.10 -4.03
CA SER A 712 -57.84 -9.79 -2.95
C SER A 712 -58.99 -10.79 -2.97
N ARG A 713 -59.23 -11.47 -1.84
CA ARG A 713 -60.36 -12.41 -1.69
C ARG A 713 -61.73 -11.73 -1.80
N ASN A 714 -61.76 -10.40 -1.68
CA ASN A 714 -62.98 -9.60 -1.70
C ASN A 714 -63.20 -8.89 -3.05
N ALA A 715 -62.29 -9.06 -4.01
CA ALA A 715 -62.42 -8.47 -5.34
C ALA A 715 -63.12 -9.44 -6.30
N PHE A 716 -64.24 -9.00 -6.87
CA PHE A 716 -65.06 -9.81 -7.78
C PHE A 716 -65.39 -9.05 -9.04
N PHE A 717 -65.30 -9.72 -10.19
CA PHE A 717 -65.82 -9.25 -11.46
C PHE A 717 -67.32 -9.54 -11.58
N LYS A 718 -67.97 -8.90 -12.54
CA LYS A 718 -69.37 -9.17 -12.87
C LYS A 718 -69.42 -10.27 -13.92
N LYS A 719 -70.17 -11.34 -13.65
CA LYS A 719 -70.50 -12.37 -14.64
C LYS A 719 -71.99 -12.32 -14.92
N THR A 720 -72.34 -12.06 -16.19
CA THR A 720 -73.71 -11.94 -16.68
C THR A 720 -74.02 -13.11 -17.59
N CYS A 721 -74.94 -13.99 -17.17
CA CYS A 721 -75.34 -15.16 -17.93
C CYS A 721 -76.73 -14.98 -18.57
N PRO A 722 -76.99 -15.63 -19.73
CA PRO A 722 -78.32 -15.66 -20.32
C PRO A 722 -79.35 -16.25 -19.36
N GLY A 723 -80.55 -15.67 -19.35
CA GLY A 723 -81.68 -16.05 -18.49
C GLY A 723 -82.77 -15.00 -18.59
N ASP A 724 -84.00 -15.35 -18.24
CA ASP A 724 -85.10 -14.39 -18.09
C ASP A 724 -85.60 -14.40 -16.62
N PRO A 725 -85.16 -13.46 -15.77
CA PRO A 725 -84.23 -12.36 -16.06
C PRO A 725 -82.75 -12.81 -16.12
N LEU A 726 -81.88 -11.93 -16.63
CA LEU A 726 -80.42 -12.15 -16.68
C LEU A 726 -79.86 -12.48 -15.28
N ILE A 727 -79.00 -13.50 -15.21
CA ILE A 727 -78.36 -13.90 -13.96
C ILE A 727 -77.03 -13.17 -13.82
N VAL A 728 -76.93 -12.26 -12.84
CA VAL A 728 -75.69 -11.53 -12.51
C VAL A 728 -75.08 -12.12 -11.25
N THR A 729 -73.85 -12.62 -11.33
CA THR A 729 -73.12 -13.20 -10.21
C THR A 729 -71.76 -12.53 -10.00
N LYS A 730 -71.23 -12.65 -8.78
CA LYS A 730 -69.86 -12.26 -8.44
C LYS A 730 -68.92 -13.36 -8.92
N TYR A 731 -67.93 -13.00 -9.74
CA TYR A 731 -66.94 -13.91 -10.27
C TYR A 731 -65.57 -13.61 -9.67
N PHE A 732 -65.02 -14.58 -8.93
CA PHE A 732 -63.65 -14.50 -8.42
C PHE A 732 -62.71 -14.98 -9.52
N SER A 733 -61.84 -14.09 -10.03
CA SER A 733 -60.78 -14.55 -10.92
C SER A 733 -59.51 -14.85 -10.12
N GLY A 734 -58.82 -15.91 -10.50
CA GLY A 734 -57.52 -16.27 -9.95
C GLY A 734 -56.38 -15.31 -10.33
N VAL A 735 -56.67 -14.03 -10.64
CA VAL A 735 -55.64 -13.03 -10.95
C VAL A 735 -54.72 -12.84 -9.75
N GLY A 736 -53.48 -13.27 -9.92
CA GLY A 736 -52.51 -13.47 -8.83
C GLY A 736 -51.39 -12.44 -8.80
N TRP A 737 -50.85 -12.14 -9.98
CA TRP A 737 -49.54 -11.52 -10.15
C TRP A 737 -49.61 -10.33 -11.09
N LEU A 738 -49.30 -9.15 -10.58
CA LEU A 738 -49.03 -7.98 -11.42
C LEU A 738 -47.67 -8.12 -12.11
N LEU A 739 -46.70 -8.76 -11.44
CA LEU A 739 -45.38 -9.00 -12.00
C LEU A 739 -44.76 -10.24 -11.35
N LEU A 740 -44.33 -11.20 -12.14
CA LEU A 740 -43.61 -12.38 -11.67
C LEU A 740 -42.42 -12.67 -12.57
N VAL A 741 -41.25 -12.28 -12.08
CA VAL A 741 -39.94 -12.43 -12.70
C VAL A 741 -39.09 -13.22 -11.72
N VAL A 742 -38.68 -14.44 -12.07
CA VAL A 742 -37.94 -15.28 -11.12
C VAL A 742 -36.42 -15.18 -11.31
N SER A 743 -35.97 -14.98 -12.54
CA SER A 743 -34.56 -14.71 -12.85
C SER A 743 -34.45 -14.13 -14.25
N GLU A 744 -34.14 -12.84 -14.37
CA GLU A 744 -33.83 -12.19 -15.64
C GLU A 744 -32.51 -11.44 -15.53
N LYS A 745 -31.72 -11.41 -16.60
CA LYS A 745 -30.45 -10.67 -16.60
C LYS A 745 -30.71 -9.17 -16.44
N ASN A 746 -29.83 -8.51 -15.70
CA ASN A 746 -29.88 -7.04 -15.61
C ASN A 746 -29.56 -6.42 -16.98
N ILE A 747 -30.36 -5.45 -17.42
CA ILE A 747 -30.12 -4.74 -18.68
C ILE A 747 -29.45 -3.40 -18.36
N TYR A 748 -28.32 -3.12 -19.01
CA TYR A 748 -27.55 -1.90 -18.78
C TYR A 748 -27.78 -0.92 -19.93
N GLN A 749 -28.41 0.22 -19.65
CA GLN A 749 -28.59 1.31 -20.60
C GLN A 749 -27.61 2.43 -20.27
N GLY A 750 -26.43 2.37 -20.89
CA GLY A 750 -25.30 3.22 -20.52
C GLY A 750 -24.83 2.92 -19.08
N PRO A 751 -24.70 3.94 -18.20
CA PRO A 751 -24.24 3.76 -16.83
C PRO A 751 -25.32 3.25 -15.86
N THR A 752 -26.58 3.15 -16.29
CA THR A 752 -27.70 2.80 -15.41
C THR A 752 -28.26 1.44 -15.72
N VAL A 753 -28.52 0.65 -14.67
CA VAL A 753 -29.33 -0.57 -14.77
C VAL A 753 -30.79 -0.19 -15.03
N ALA A 754 -31.41 -0.91 -15.95
CA ALA A 754 -32.84 -0.89 -16.22
C ALA A 754 -33.37 -2.31 -16.11
N PHE A 755 -34.41 -2.50 -15.32
CA PHE A 755 -35.11 -3.77 -15.21
C PHE A 755 -36.34 -3.67 -16.09
N THR A 756 -36.18 -4.06 -17.35
CA THR A 756 -37.24 -3.93 -18.36
C THR A 756 -37.37 -5.21 -19.17
N GLY A 757 -38.58 -5.49 -19.62
CA GLY A 757 -38.80 -6.64 -20.46
C GLY A 757 -40.27 -6.89 -20.74
N THR A 758 -40.46 -7.88 -21.61
CA THR A 758 -41.74 -8.53 -21.85
C THR A 758 -41.54 -10.03 -21.62
N LYS A 759 -42.39 -10.65 -20.81
CA LYS A 759 -42.32 -12.09 -20.54
C LYS A 759 -43.71 -12.70 -20.66
N THR A 760 -43.83 -13.71 -21.51
CA THR A 760 -45.05 -14.49 -21.66
C THR A 760 -44.82 -15.90 -21.16
N VAL A 761 -45.67 -16.36 -20.24
CA VAL A 761 -45.61 -17.71 -19.68
C VAL A 761 -47.01 -18.29 -19.61
N ASP A 762 -47.16 -19.50 -20.13
CA ASP A 762 -48.35 -20.32 -19.87
C ASP A 762 -48.16 -21.05 -18.54
N VAL A 763 -48.83 -20.58 -17.49
CA VAL A 763 -48.68 -21.15 -16.14
C VAL A 763 -49.42 -22.48 -15.97
N ALA A 764 -50.33 -22.81 -16.90
CA ALA A 764 -50.99 -24.11 -16.92
C ALA A 764 -50.12 -25.19 -17.58
N ALA A 765 -49.16 -24.79 -18.43
CA ALA A 765 -48.18 -25.70 -19.00
C ALA A 765 -47.08 -26.04 -17.97
N SER A 766 -46.83 -27.33 -17.74
CA SER A 766 -45.81 -27.83 -16.79
C SER A 766 -44.41 -27.23 -17.05
N MET A 767 -44.05 -27.00 -18.32
CA MET A 767 -42.80 -26.35 -18.70
C MET A 767 -42.78 -24.84 -18.42
N GLY A 768 -43.93 -24.17 -18.44
CA GLY A 768 -44.03 -22.75 -18.07
C GLY A 768 -43.71 -22.53 -16.60
N PHE A 769 -44.23 -23.38 -15.71
CA PHE A 769 -43.88 -23.34 -14.29
C PHE A 769 -42.39 -23.65 -14.05
N MET A 770 -41.82 -24.65 -14.73
CA MET A 770 -40.39 -24.97 -14.62
C MET A 770 -39.49 -23.80 -15.08
N SER A 771 -39.91 -23.04 -16.09
CA SER A 771 -39.20 -21.83 -16.55
C SER A 771 -39.22 -20.67 -15.56
N MET A 772 -40.04 -20.78 -14.51
CA MET A 772 -40.08 -19.86 -13.39
C MET A 772 -39.21 -20.32 -12.21
N LEU A 773 -38.44 -21.40 -12.31
CA LEU A 773 -37.52 -21.80 -11.23
C LEU A 773 -36.09 -21.31 -11.55
N PRO A 774 -35.26 -20.99 -10.55
CA PRO A 774 -33.84 -20.71 -10.77
C PRO A 774 -33.17 -21.86 -11.54
N PRO A 775 -32.22 -21.57 -12.47
CA PRO A 775 -31.50 -22.62 -13.19
C PRO A 775 -30.87 -23.63 -12.23
N GLY A 776 -31.09 -24.93 -12.48
CA GLY A 776 -30.58 -26.02 -11.64
C GLY A 776 -31.49 -26.46 -10.48
N THR A 777 -32.69 -25.88 -10.34
CA THR A 777 -33.67 -26.34 -9.33
C THR A 777 -34.15 -27.76 -9.65
N VAL A 778 -33.95 -28.69 -8.71
CA VAL A 778 -34.46 -30.07 -8.80
C VAL A 778 -35.75 -30.16 -7.98
N LEU A 779 -36.87 -30.50 -8.62
CA LEU A 779 -38.13 -30.73 -7.93
C LEU A 779 -38.22 -32.19 -7.44
N PRO A 780 -38.82 -32.44 -6.26
CA PRO A 780 -39.17 -33.80 -5.85
C PRO A 780 -40.10 -34.47 -6.87
N ASP A 781 -39.97 -35.78 -7.06
CA ASP A 781 -40.76 -36.56 -8.04
C ASP A 781 -42.28 -36.34 -7.90
N VAL A 782 -42.77 -36.16 -6.67
CA VAL A 782 -44.19 -35.90 -6.39
C VAL A 782 -44.65 -34.56 -6.97
N ALA A 783 -43.81 -33.52 -6.88
CA ALA A 783 -44.10 -32.21 -7.48
C ALA A 783 -44.04 -32.29 -9.01
N LEU A 784 -43.08 -33.05 -9.54
CA LEU A 784 -42.96 -33.28 -10.98
C LEU A 784 -44.18 -34.04 -11.53
N GLN A 785 -44.67 -35.07 -10.82
CA GLN A 785 -45.88 -35.80 -11.17
C GLN A 785 -47.14 -34.92 -11.09
N ALA A 786 -47.27 -34.08 -10.06
CA ALA A 786 -48.38 -33.13 -9.95
C ALA A 786 -48.39 -32.13 -11.12
N LEU A 787 -47.22 -31.60 -11.50
CA LEU A 787 -47.05 -30.72 -12.67
C LEU A 787 -47.43 -31.44 -13.98
N GLN A 788 -46.99 -32.70 -14.14
CA GLN A 788 -47.35 -33.51 -15.31
C GLN A 788 -48.86 -33.75 -15.41
N GLN A 789 -49.53 -34.06 -14.29
CA GLN A 789 -50.99 -34.23 -14.23
C GLN A 789 -51.73 -32.94 -14.58
N GLN A 790 -51.25 -31.79 -14.10
CA GLN A 790 -51.84 -30.49 -14.40
C GLN A 790 -51.72 -30.11 -15.89
N SER A 791 -50.60 -30.47 -16.53
CA SER A 791 -50.39 -30.25 -17.97
C SER A 791 -51.26 -31.09 -18.91
N ALA A 792 -51.99 -32.08 -18.38
CA ALA A 792 -52.94 -32.88 -19.16
C ALA A 792 -54.32 -32.20 -19.30
N SER A 793 -54.55 -31.05 -18.64
CA SER A 793 -55.77 -30.27 -18.81
C SER A 793 -55.72 -29.46 -20.12
N ASN A 794 -56.85 -29.33 -20.84
CA ASN A 794 -56.99 -28.44 -22.01
C ASN A 794 -57.07 -26.94 -21.63
N ARG A 795 -56.65 -26.60 -20.41
CA ARG A 795 -56.68 -25.25 -19.86
C ARG A 795 -55.34 -24.59 -20.13
N SER A 796 -55.35 -23.42 -20.76
CA SER A 796 -54.18 -22.54 -20.83
C SER A 796 -54.40 -21.29 -19.99
N GLU A 797 -53.35 -20.86 -19.30
CA GLU A 797 -53.33 -19.64 -18.50
C GLU A 797 -52.10 -18.85 -18.89
N VAL A 798 -52.24 -18.03 -19.92
CA VAL A 798 -51.11 -17.31 -20.49
C VAL A 798 -51.02 -15.94 -19.83
N TYR A 799 -50.02 -15.76 -18.98
CA TYR A 799 -49.60 -14.46 -18.48
C TYR A 799 -48.64 -13.81 -19.48
N THR A 800 -48.83 -12.52 -19.73
CA THR A 800 -47.86 -11.64 -20.38
C THR A 800 -47.61 -10.44 -19.47
N TRP A 801 -46.38 -10.28 -19.01
CA TRP A 801 -45.93 -9.13 -18.24
C TRP A 801 -45.13 -8.18 -19.12
N ASN A 802 -45.37 -6.89 -18.98
CA ASN A 802 -44.53 -5.81 -19.49
C ASN A 802 -44.11 -4.94 -18.32
N TRP A 803 -42.83 -4.63 -18.20
CA TRP A 803 -42.35 -3.78 -17.12
C TRP A 803 -41.14 -2.95 -17.52
N GLU A 804 -40.96 -1.87 -16.77
CA GLU A 804 -39.75 -1.06 -16.79
C GLU A 804 -39.59 -0.45 -15.41
N LEU A 805 -38.52 -0.81 -14.72
CA LEU A 805 -38.13 -0.26 -13.43
C LEU A 805 -36.70 0.25 -13.53
N ARG A 806 -36.41 1.36 -12.87
CA ARG A 806 -35.10 2.00 -12.85
C ARG A 806 -34.77 2.49 -11.45
N PRO A 807 -33.50 2.50 -11.02
CA PRO A 807 -33.10 3.21 -9.83
C PRO A 807 -33.51 4.68 -9.95
N LEU A 808 -34.17 5.23 -8.93
CA LEU A 808 -34.44 6.67 -8.87
C LEU A 808 -33.11 7.40 -8.77
N THR A 809 -32.87 8.38 -9.65
CA THR A 809 -31.74 9.31 -9.49
C THR A 809 -32.21 10.50 -8.67
N VAL A 810 -31.38 10.94 -7.74
CA VAL A 810 -31.60 12.20 -7.01
C VAL A 810 -31.83 13.32 -8.03
N GLY A 811 -33.05 13.87 -8.06
CA GLY A 811 -33.45 14.96 -8.95
C GLY A 811 -34.31 14.59 -10.16
N THR A 812 -34.56 13.30 -10.46
CA THR A 812 -35.59 12.92 -11.44
C THR A 812 -36.91 12.67 -10.74
N THR A 813 -37.88 13.57 -10.91
CA THR A 813 -39.28 13.23 -10.67
C THR A 813 -39.65 12.18 -11.72
N SER A 814 -39.96 10.96 -11.29
CA SER A 814 -40.52 9.93 -12.16
C SER A 814 -41.82 10.47 -12.77
N GLY A 815 -41.77 10.90 -14.02
CA GLY A 815 -42.96 11.24 -14.80
C GLY A 815 -43.68 9.95 -15.24
N PRO A 816 -45.01 9.99 -15.42
CA PRO A 816 -45.75 8.92 -16.09
C PRO A 816 -45.33 8.73 -17.56
#